data_AF-B0PB53-F1
#
_entry.id   AF-B0PB53-F1
#
_cell.length_a   1.000
_cell.length_b   1.000
_cell.length_c   1.000
_cell.angle_alpha   90.00
_cell.angle_beta   90.00
_cell.angle_gamma   90.00
#
_symmetry.space_group_name_H-M   'P 1'
#
loop_
_entity.id
_entity.type
_entity.pdbx_description
1 polymer ?
#
loop_
_entity_poly.entity_id
_entity_poly.type
_entity_poly.pdbx_seq_one_letter_code
_entity_poly.pdbx_strand_id
1 'polypeptide(L)'
;MKKVLASILALCMVFGTAITAAADDAAADNINNDVVYEVVTVDVEDLMVEIAQRPAMYAATGNFYGNKLTGNAKTIYNDMLSYFENIDNGTGDCVSKYTVNGTAAEVQEALAANLMDHTELLNWFGKGAGNNISYISGGGICYTYFPVIEDYRVPGSEKKDTYNGLSGSYSYWKIDSNKGGDRASALAKAAEIVANASGSDFQKVRYFNEAICNLTTYDFPALEDGIYDDTYQMINAFNGKPVVCEGYAKAFKYLCDESNIGCLIVEGHIGSGTGAGNHMWNYVELDGNWYLVDVTNNDGSDESMVNTPGDFTENLLAIGSGNPYYSLLGFDPLYYTDGTPVPTPPAVTLSVEDYTELTGEKVNVAVESSTSKQVVLKLTLENPSASMPVVAQTDVSVAPAAEIAGFKQETDKITIDFAKRLDAGTYTVTIKNNEDYHYNSVSFEVPEVDKYAAPVIAVAYNENHTSADITISNPNNAGTIKYTVNGGAETVYTDSFTVDTNTPDHRLTKQISAYVESTDEDFQSSDKANQVVTLVADPDSFHVVVTPVAGLTGTIAADTVVASMEAKNVPYSLDVMYNLESGSEGSFGVDGDKIVANGDVAPGSYVVYVSARPIVDSGNLDSGDPSNLGIGYGEAVIVINSQPTSGGGSSGGGGSSSGGSKLNNKGSVSTGSTGGARVPVSPAAAGKEAGKSAENAIKDALANGSNTAVAPVVIRNGSSIGADALKAVKDAVDQAAAGTGVNVTPVVWSDVVRNGVVQSRMYIDPAKYASLTGDIKLGVELSAPSVSTLFDKYFSNNIRIVKFEHTGPFGMAIEVAVKLDLTNMNTENLYFYSYDAATNVYTPIANPMYYIDTNGYLHFTVSNGGHVIISDGPLARK
;
A
#
# COMPACT_ATOMS: atom_id res chain seq x y z
N MET A 1 -38.43 -19.70 9.15
CA MET A 1 -37.48 -18.60 9.46
C MET A 1 -36.52 -18.29 8.30
N LYS A 2 -35.92 -19.26 7.61
CA LYS A 2 -34.99 -19.01 6.47
C LYS A 2 -35.56 -18.21 5.28
N LYS A 3 -36.86 -18.35 4.95
CA LYS A 3 -37.51 -17.57 3.87
C LYS A 3 -37.92 -16.13 4.26
N VAL A 4 -37.89 -15.80 5.55
CA VAL A 4 -38.19 -14.43 6.04
C VAL A 4 -36.89 -13.63 6.18
N LEU A 5 -35.77 -14.30 6.47
CA LEU A 5 -34.45 -13.67 6.58
C LEU A 5 -33.94 -13.11 5.23
N ALA A 6 -34.14 -13.83 4.13
CA ALA A 6 -33.74 -13.36 2.79
C ALA A 6 -34.56 -12.14 2.33
N SER A 7 -35.85 -12.10 2.66
CA SER A 7 -36.72 -10.95 2.36
C SER A 7 -36.44 -9.74 3.25
N ILE A 8 -35.94 -9.95 4.47
CA ILE A 8 -35.50 -8.87 5.36
C ILE A 8 -34.16 -8.30 4.88
N LEU A 9 -33.21 -9.12 4.42
CA LEU A 9 -31.95 -8.65 3.84
C LEU A 9 -32.18 -7.79 2.58
N ALA A 10 -33.09 -8.22 1.70
CA ALA A 10 -33.49 -7.45 0.52
C ALA A 10 -34.23 -6.15 0.85
N LEU A 11 -34.91 -6.07 2.01
CA LEU A 11 -35.57 -4.85 2.48
C LEU A 11 -34.61 -3.91 3.25
N CYS A 12 -33.60 -4.46 3.92
CA CYS A 12 -32.58 -3.70 4.66
C CYS A 12 -31.62 -2.94 3.75
N MET A 13 -31.37 -3.42 2.52
CA MET A 13 -30.60 -2.68 1.51
C MET A 13 -31.30 -1.40 1.01
N VAL A 14 -32.60 -1.20 1.31
CA VAL A 14 -33.37 -0.04 0.84
C VAL A 14 -33.64 1.00 1.94
N PHE A 15 -33.59 0.65 3.24
CA PHE A 15 -33.97 1.57 4.33
C PHE A 15 -33.09 1.59 5.61
N GLY A 16 -31.90 0.99 5.61
CA GLY A 16 -30.83 1.38 6.56
C GLY A 16 -31.09 1.17 8.07
N THR A 17 -31.86 0.16 8.49
CA THR A 17 -31.86 -0.36 9.87
C THR A 17 -32.20 -1.85 9.91
N ALA A 18 -31.54 -2.63 10.79
CA ALA A 18 -31.85 -4.03 11.07
C ALA A 18 -32.47 -4.17 12.47
N ILE A 19 -33.54 -4.98 12.59
CA ILE A 19 -34.09 -5.44 13.87
C ILE A 19 -34.12 -6.97 13.80
N THR A 20 -33.40 -7.64 14.70
CA THR A 20 -33.50 -9.10 14.88
C THR A 20 -33.95 -9.41 16.30
N ALA A 21 -35.04 -10.18 16.43
CA ALA A 21 -35.49 -10.73 17.70
C ALA A 21 -34.99 -12.18 17.81
N ALA A 22 -34.31 -12.51 18.91
CA ALA A 22 -34.06 -13.88 19.32
C ALA A 22 -35.10 -14.28 20.37
N ALA A 23 -35.71 -15.46 20.21
CA ALA A 23 -36.50 -16.08 21.26
C ALA A 23 -35.63 -17.15 21.93
N ASP A 24 -35.50 -17.09 23.25
CA ASP A 24 -34.85 -18.12 24.05
C ASP A 24 -35.83 -19.29 24.25
N ASP A 25 -35.38 -20.51 23.93
CA ASP A 25 -36.19 -21.75 23.97
C ASP A 25 -36.24 -22.36 25.40
N ALA A 26 -35.96 -21.54 26.42
CA ALA A 26 -35.87 -21.95 27.82
C ALA A 26 -37.02 -21.41 28.69
N ALA A 27 -38.28 -21.64 28.31
CA ALA A 27 -39.43 -21.45 29.21
C ALA A 27 -40.65 -22.29 28.80
N ALA A 28 -40.52 -23.62 28.81
CA ALA A 28 -41.69 -24.47 29.02
C ALA A 28 -42.11 -24.37 30.49
N ASP A 29 -43.38 -24.07 30.74
CA ASP A 29 -44.05 -23.87 32.04
C ASP A 29 -43.88 -22.50 32.74
N ASN A 30 -44.60 -21.48 32.27
CA ASN A 30 -45.41 -20.66 33.18
C ASN A 30 -46.48 -19.82 32.47
N ILE A 31 -47.68 -19.85 33.03
CA ILE A 31 -48.85 -19.07 32.60
C ILE A 31 -48.70 -17.65 33.18
N ASN A 32 -48.00 -16.77 32.47
CA ASN A 32 -48.16 -15.31 32.53
C ASN A 32 -47.28 -14.64 31.45
N ASN A 33 -47.92 -14.07 30.43
CA ASN A 33 -47.27 -13.38 29.33
C ASN A 33 -46.70 -12.02 29.77
N ASP A 34 -45.43 -11.98 30.16
CA ASP A 34 -44.57 -10.80 30.01
C ASP A 34 -43.21 -11.28 29.48
N VAL A 35 -43.03 -11.23 28.16
CA VAL A 35 -41.75 -11.48 27.49
C VAL A 35 -40.96 -10.18 27.48
N VAL A 36 -39.82 -10.15 28.16
CA VAL A 36 -38.83 -9.07 28.10
C VAL A 36 -37.94 -9.33 26.89
N TYR A 37 -37.90 -8.41 25.92
CA TYR A 37 -36.95 -8.46 24.81
C TYR A 37 -35.62 -7.84 25.24
N GLU A 38 -34.53 -8.60 25.15
CA GLU A 38 -33.18 -8.06 25.22
C GLU A 38 -32.75 -7.61 23.82
N VAL A 39 -32.46 -6.32 23.67
CA VAL A 39 -31.99 -5.72 22.43
C VAL A 39 -30.47 -5.87 22.40
N VAL A 40 -29.96 -6.82 21.62
CA VAL A 40 -28.54 -6.89 21.30
C VAL A 40 -28.32 -6.12 20.00
N THR A 41 -27.73 -4.93 20.10
CA THR A 41 -27.18 -4.21 18.95
C THR A 41 -25.84 -4.84 18.60
N VAL A 42 -25.77 -5.51 17.45
CA VAL A 42 -24.48 -5.94 16.86
C VAL A 42 -24.01 -4.80 15.96
N ASP A 43 -22.81 -4.29 16.25
CA ASP A 43 -22.19 -3.27 15.43
C ASP A 43 -21.75 -3.89 14.09
N VAL A 44 -22.21 -3.32 12.98
CA VAL A 44 -21.92 -3.82 11.64
C VAL A 44 -20.44 -3.61 11.30
N GLU A 45 -19.81 -2.60 11.92
CA GLU A 45 -18.36 -2.40 11.81
C GLU A 45 -17.57 -3.56 12.46
N ASP A 46 -18.03 -4.10 13.60
CA ASP A 46 -17.35 -5.23 14.27
C ASP A 46 -17.50 -6.54 13.48
N LEU A 47 -18.65 -6.78 12.84
CA LEU A 47 -18.85 -7.93 11.95
C LEU A 47 -17.94 -7.84 10.70
N MET A 48 -17.73 -6.64 10.18
CA MET A 48 -16.85 -6.40 9.04
C MET A 48 -15.36 -6.48 9.40
N VAL A 49 -14.98 -6.09 10.63
CA VAL A 49 -13.62 -6.27 11.17
C VAL A 49 -13.32 -7.75 11.45
N GLU A 50 -14.30 -8.52 11.92
CA GLU A 50 -14.17 -9.96 12.18
C GLU A 50 -14.08 -10.79 10.87
N ILE A 51 -14.73 -10.32 9.79
CA ILE A 51 -14.59 -10.89 8.43
C ILE A 51 -13.24 -10.51 7.80
N ALA A 52 -12.72 -9.31 8.06
CA ALA A 52 -11.45 -8.81 7.51
C ALA A 52 -10.19 -9.39 8.19
N GLN A 53 -10.32 -10.01 9.37
CA GLN A 53 -9.19 -10.54 10.15
C GLN A 53 -9.03 -12.07 10.10
N ARG A 54 -9.78 -12.79 9.27
CA ARG A 54 -9.53 -14.21 9.01
C ARG A 54 -8.44 -14.37 7.95
N PRO A 55 -7.25 -14.93 8.25
CA PRO A 55 -6.19 -15.14 7.26
C PRO A 55 -6.54 -16.13 6.14
N ALA A 56 -7.73 -16.74 6.15
CA ALA A 56 -8.19 -17.71 5.15
C ALA A 56 -9.36 -17.21 4.28
N MET A 57 -10.02 -16.08 4.60
CA MET A 57 -11.24 -15.67 3.86
C MET A 57 -11.01 -14.93 2.53
N TYR A 58 -9.80 -14.96 1.97
CA TYR A 58 -9.50 -14.25 0.72
C TYR A 58 -10.09 -14.91 -0.54
N ALA A 59 -10.60 -16.13 -0.45
CA ALA A 59 -11.13 -16.88 -1.60
C ALA A 59 -12.65 -16.94 -1.71
N ALA A 60 -13.38 -16.76 -0.60
CA ALA A 60 -14.84 -16.77 -0.62
C ALA A 60 -15.43 -15.50 -1.27
N THR A 61 -14.64 -14.43 -1.37
CA THR A 61 -14.94 -13.28 -2.24
C THR A 61 -14.25 -13.56 -3.57
N GLY A 62 -14.98 -13.74 -4.67
CA GLY A 62 -14.46 -14.18 -5.99
C GLY A 62 -13.35 -13.34 -6.65
N ASN A 63 -12.71 -12.43 -5.92
CA ASN A 63 -11.74 -11.42 -6.36
C ASN A 63 -10.31 -11.75 -5.88
N PHE A 64 -9.96 -13.03 -5.71
CA PHE A 64 -8.70 -13.46 -5.11
C PHE A 64 -7.48 -12.86 -5.83
N TYR A 65 -7.45 -12.94 -7.15
CA TYR A 65 -6.33 -12.44 -7.96
C TYR A 65 -6.28 -10.92 -7.94
N GLY A 66 -7.43 -10.27 -8.04
CA GLY A 66 -7.55 -8.83 -7.91
C GLY A 66 -7.11 -8.32 -6.56
N ASN A 67 -7.32 -9.06 -5.47
CA ASN A 67 -6.92 -8.65 -4.11
C ASN A 67 -5.40 -8.63 -3.90
N LYS A 68 -4.62 -9.25 -4.80
CA LYS A 68 -3.16 -9.18 -4.79
C LYS A 68 -2.61 -7.94 -5.50
N LEU A 69 -3.42 -7.30 -6.34
CA LEU A 69 -3.00 -6.09 -7.03
C LEU A 69 -2.91 -4.92 -6.05
N THR A 70 -1.93 -4.05 -6.27
CA THR A 70 -1.73 -2.82 -5.50
C THR A 70 -1.62 -1.62 -6.44
N GLY A 71 -1.66 -0.40 -5.89
CA GLY A 71 -1.49 0.83 -6.66
C GLY A 71 -2.52 0.98 -7.79
N ASN A 72 -2.06 1.50 -8.94
CA ASN A 72 -2.94 1.82 -10.06
C ASN A 72 -3.52 0.57 -10.74
N ALA A 73 -2.80 -0.55 -10.76
CA ALA A 73 -3.31 -1.82 -11.30
C ALA A 73 -4.57 -2.30 -10.57
N LYS A 74 -4.64 -2.14 -9.23
CA LYS A 74 -5.87 -2.43 -8.45
C LYS A 74 -7.02 -1.50 -8.81
N THR A 75 -6.73 -0.22 -9.00
CA THR A 75 -7.75 0.75 -9.44
C THR A 75 -8.30 0.39 -10.81
N ILE A 76 -7.43 0.02 -11.76
CA ILE A 76 -7.81 -0.42 -13.11
C ILE A 76 -8.61 -1.73 -13.04
N TYR A 77 -8.23 -2.68 -12.19
CA TYR A 77 -8.99 -3.92 -12.00
C TYR A 77 -10.45 -3.66 -11.62
N ASN A 78 -10.70 -2.77 -10.65
CA ASN A 78 -12.05 -2.44 -10.19
C ASN A 78 -12.84 -1.69 -11.28
N ASP A 79 -12.21 -0.78 -12.00
CA ASP A 79 -12.84 -0.06 -13.12
C ASP A 79 -13.19 -1.01 -14.28
N MET A 80 -12.28 -1.93 -14.58
CA MET A 80 -12.46 -2.94 -15.62
C MET A 80 -13.56 -3.95 -15.26
N LEU A 81 -13.69 -4.33 -13.99
CA LEU A 81 -14.82 -5.10 -13.48
C LEU A 81 -16.15 -4.42 -13.80
N SER A 82 -16.29 -3.14 -13.43
CA SER A 82 -17.50 -2.36 -13.77
C SER A 82 -17.72 -2.25 -15.29
N TYR A 83 -16.66 -2.17 -16.09
CA TYR A 83 -16.77 -2.22 -17.55
C TYR A 83 -17.32 -3.57 -18.05
N PHE A 84 -16.87 -4.69 -17.49
CA PHE A 84 -17.39 -6.02 -17.84
C PHE A 84 -18.82 -6.24 -17.38
N GLU A 85 -19.18 -5.80 -16.17
CA GLU A 85 -20.57 -5.81 -15.68
C GLU A 85 -21.50 -5.02 -16.59
N ASN A 86 -21.03 -3.90 -17.14
CA ASN A 86 -21.82 -3.11 -18.08
C ASN A 86 -22.08 -3.88 -19.39
N ILE A 87 -21.06 -4.56 -19.93
CA ILE A 87 -21.24 -5.43 -21.10
C ILE A 87 -22.21 -6.56 -20.77
N ASP A 88 -22.06 -7.17 -19.61
CA ASP A 88 -22.89 -8.29 -19.17
C ASP A 88 -24.37 -7.91 -19.05
N ASN A 89 -24.64 -6.76 -18.44
CA ASN A 89 -25.98 -6.22 -18.25
C ASN A 89 -26.56 -5.56 -19.51
N GLY A 90 -25.76 -5.42 -20.58
CA GLY A 90 -26.17 -4.68 -21.78
C GLY A 90 -26.34 -3.17 -21.53
N THR A 91 -25.65 -2.63 -20.53
CA THR A 91 -25.69 -1.20 -20.15
C THR A 91 -24.46 -0.45 -20.66
N GLY A 92 -24.65 0.81 -21.04
CA GLY A 92 -23.59 1.62 -21.64
C GLY A 92 -23.35 1.32 -23.13
N ASP A 93 -22.11 1.46 -23.58
CA ASP A 93 -21.77 1.33 -25.01
C ASP A 93 -21.58 -0.12 -25.48
N CYS A 94 -21.31 -1.05 -24.56
CA CYS A 94 -21.05 -2.49 -24.78
C CYS A 94 -20.12 -2.77 -25.97
N VAL A 95 -18.96 -2.10 -26.00
CA VAL A 95 -17.96 -2.27 -27.07
C VAL A 95 -16.69 -2.93 -26.56
N SER A 96 -16.02 -3.72 -27.40
CA SER A 96 -14.75 -4.41 -27.09
C SER A 96 -13.51 -3.51 -27.10
N LYS A 97 -13.70 -2.26 -26.66
CA LYS A 97 -12.66 -1.24 -26.49
C LYS A 97 -12.76 -0.71 -25.07
N TYR A 98 -11.63 -0.69 -24.37
CA TYR A 98 -11.47 -0.15 -23.03
C TYR A 98 -10.40 0.95 -23.03
N THR A 99 -10.56 1.96 -22.19
CA THR A 99 -9.66 3.12 -22.14
C THR A 99 -9.53 3.61 -20.72
N VAL A 100 -8.29 3.73 -20.24
CA VAL A 100 -8.02 4.11 -18.85
C VAL A 100 -6.71 4.90 -18.75
N ASN A 101 -6.57 5.69 -17.69
CA ASN A 101 -5.29 6.28 -17.31
C ASN A 101 -4.42 5.19 -16.68
N GLY A 102 -3.32 4.85 -17.33
CA GLY A 102 -2.44 3.78 -16.89
C GLY A 102 -1.49 3.33 -17.99
N THR A 103 -0.52 2.51 -17.59
CA THR A 103 0.42 1.84 -18.48
C THR A 103 -0.19 0.55 -19.03
N ALA A 104 0.32 0.05 -20.16
CA ALA A 104 -0.10 -1.24 -20.68
C ALA A 104 0.14 -2.39 -19.68
N ALA A 105 1.22 -2.33 -18.89
CA ALA A 105 1.54 -3.34 -17.89
C ALA A 105 0.48 -3.41 -16.78
N GLU A 106 0.09 -2.27 -16.21
CA GLU A 106 -0.95 -2.22 -15.18
C GLU A 106 -2.30 -2.71 -15.70
N VAL A 107 -2.63 -2.42 -16.96
CA VAL A 107 -3.85 -2.93 -17.61
C VAL A 107 -3.77 -4.43 -17.87
N GLN A 108 -2.59 -4.96 -18.23
CA GLN A 108 -2.37 -6.39 -18.42
C GLN A 108 -2.55 -7.16 -17.11
N GLU A 109 -1.97 -6.67 -16.02
CA GLU A 109 -2.12 -7.27 -14.68
C GLU A 109 -3.59 -7.26 -14.22
N ALA A 110 -4.26 -6.11 -14.37
CA ALA A 110 -5.68 -5.96 -14.03
C ALA A 110 -6.59 -6.89 -14.84
N LEU A 111 -6.33 -7.02 -16.15
CA LEU A 111 -7.08 -7.90 -17.02
C LEU A 111 -6.84 -9.37 -16.68
N ALA A 112 -5.58 -9.75 -16.45
CA ALA A 112 -5.23 -11.13 -16.09
C ALA A 112 -5.92 -11.55 -14.80
N ALA A 113 -6.00 -10.67 -13.80
CA ALA A 113 -6.74 -10.93 -12.57
C ALA A 113 -8.27 -11.06 -12.83
N ASN A 114 -8.87 -10.15 -13.61
CA ASN A 114 -10.30 -10.24 -13.94
C ASN A 114 -10.64 -11.53 -14.71
N LEU A 115 -9.76 -12.00 -15.60
CA LEU A 115 -9.94 -13.25 -16.35
C LEU A 115 -9.95 -14.49 -15.46
N MET A 116 -9.37 -14.42 -14.26
CA MET A 116 -9.35 -15.53 -13.29
C MET A 116 -10.45 -15.41 -12.24
N ASP A 117 -10.79 -14.18 -11.85
CA ASP A 117 -11.78 -13.89 -10.81
C ASP A 117 -13.22 -13.93 -11.34
N HIS A 118 -13.46 -13.33 -12.52
CA HIS A 118 -14.78 -12.95 -13.04
C HIS A 118 -15.13 -13.58 -14.38
N THR A 119 -14.95 -14.89 -14.47
CA THR A 119 -15.10 -15.62 -15.74
C THR A 119 -16.51 -15.59 -16.31
N GLU A 120 -17.51 -15.37 -15.45
CA GLU A 120 -18.92 -15.22 -15.77
C GLU A 120 -19.28 -13.96 -16.55
N LEU A 121 -18.44 -12.92 -16.47
CA LEU A 121 -18.62 -11.64 -17.18
C LEU A 121 -17.90 -11.61 -18.53
N LEU A 122 -17.05 -12.60 -18.79
CA LEU A 122 -16.07 -12.61 -19.88
C LEU A 122 -16.33 -13.71 -20.92
N ASN A 123 -17.56 -14.26 -20.96
CA ASN A 123 -17.96 -15.32 -21.89
C ASN A 123 -17.84 -14.96 -23.39
N TRP A 124 -17.76 -13.67 -23.72
CA TRP A 124 -17.60 -13.15 -25.08
C TRP A 124 -16.13 -12.98 -25.50
N PHE A 125 -15.21 -13.02 -24.55
CA PHE A 125 -13.79 -12.75 -24.74
C PHE A 125 -13.15 -13.83 -25.62
N GLY A 126 -12.35 -13.45 -26.60
CA GLY A 126 -11.60 -14.40 -27.44
C GLY A 126 -10.13 -14.51 -27.03
N LYS A 127 -9.48 -15.68 -27.16
CA LYS A 127 -8.01 -15.80 -27.14
C LYS A 127 -7.50 -16.66 -28.29
N GLY A 128 -6.22 -17.02 -28.31
CA GLY A 128 -5.64 -17.89 -29.35
C GLY A 128 -5.12 -17.19 -30.61
N ALA A 129 -4.69 -17.99 -31.59
CA ALA A 129 -3.97 -17.51 -32.77
C ALA A 129 -4.82 -16.54 -33.62
N GLY A 130 -4.36 -15.29 -33.73
CA GLY A 130 -5.06 -14.22 -34.45
C GLY A 130 -5.98 -13.35 -33.59
N ASN A 131 -6.20 -13.70 -32.32
CA ASN A 131 -6.99 -12.95 -31.34
C ASN A 131 -6.10 -12.24 -30.31
N ASN A 132 -5.16 -11.42 -30.78
CA ASN A 132 -4.25 -10.70 -29.90
C ASN A 132 -4.90 -9.46 -29.31
N ILE A 133 -4.77 -9.28 -28.00
CA ILE A 133 -5.12 -8.04 -27.32
C ILE A 133 -4.15 -6.95 -27.79
N SER A 134 -4.70 -5.80 -28.18
CA SER A 134 -3.87 -4.65 -28.58
C SER A 134 -3.88 -3.60 -27.49
N TYR A 135 -2.69 -3.23 -27.02
CA TYR A 135 -2.47 -2.14 -26.08
C TYR A 135 -1.80 -0.98 -26.81
N ILE A 136 -2.45 0.18 -26.80
CA ILE A 136 -1.90 1.41 -27.36
C ILE A 136 -1.74 2.40 -26.21
N SER A 137 -0.49 2.72 -25.88
CA SER A 137 -0.19 3.61 -24.76
C SER A 137 0.49 4.90 -25.25
N GLY A 138 0.06 6.03 -24.72
CA GLY A 138 0.66 7.33 -25.01
C GLY A 138 0.10 8.42 -24.09
N GLY A 139 0.97 9.30 -23.56
CA GLY A 139 0.55 10.41 -22.71
C GLY A 139 -0.12 10.01 -21.39
N GLY A 140 0.18 8.81 -20.86
CA GLY A 140 -0.41 8.29 -19.61
C GLY A 140 -1.77 7.59 -19.76
N ILE A 141 -2.25 7.42 -20.99
CA ILE A 141 -3.51 6.72 -21.30
C ILE A 141 -3.19 5.41 -22.02
N CYS A 142 -3.89 4.33 -21.65
CA CYS A 142 -3.89 3.07 -22.36
C CYS A 142 -5.24 2.82 -23.03
N TYR A 143 -5.21 2.57 -24.32
CA TYR A 143 -6.34 2.07 -25.11
C TYR A 143 -6.15 0.57 -25.33
N THR A 144 -7.17 -0.20 -24.96
CA THR A 144 -7.14 -1.65 -25.00
C THR A 144 -8.24 -2.14 -25.91
N TYR A 145 -7.88 -2.98 -26.88
CA TYR A 145 -8.80 -3.58 -27.84
C TYR A 145 -8.88 -5.07 -27.56
N PHE A 146 -10.05 -5.51 -27.10
CA PHE A 146 -10.28 -6.90 -26.75
C PHE A 146 -10.70 -7.70 -27.98
N PRO A 147 -10.10 -8.87 -28.21
CA PRO A 147 -10.67 -9.88 -29.10
C PRO A 147 -12.04 -10.34 -28.61
N VAL A 148 -12.96 -10.57 -29.54
CA VAL A 148 -14.32 -11.04 -29.27
C VAL A 148 -14.56 -12.30 -30.08
N ILE A 149 -15.10 -13.36 -29.46
CA ILE A 149 -15.58 -14.56 -30.17
C ILE A 149 -16.59 -14.12 -31.24
N GLU A 150 -16.48 -14.65 -32.47
CA GLU A 150 -17.23 -14.15 -33.63
C GLU A 150 -18.73 -14.07 -33.38
N ASP A 151 -19.29 -15.10 -32.76
CA ASP A 151 -20.72 -15.21 -32.47
C ASP A 151 -21.25 -14.20 -31.45
N TYR A 152 -20.38 -13.59 -30.64
CA TYR A 152 -20.75 -12.55 -29.67
C TYR A 152 -20.66 -11.14 -30.26
N ARG A 153 -20.17 -11.01 -31.51
CA ARG A 153 -20.11 -9.72 -32.20
C ARG A 153 -21.47 -9.38 -32.76
N VAL A 154 -21.99 -8.19 -32.44
CA VAL A 154 -23.19 -7.68 -33.10
C VAL A 154 -22.89 -7.50 -34.60
N PRO A 155 -23.64 -8.14 -35.52
CA PRO A 155 -23.33 -8.10 -36.94
C PRO A 155 -23.25 -6.67 -37.49
N GLY A 156 -22.18 -6.37 -38.24
CA GLY A 156 -21.95 -5.05 -38.85
C GLY A 156 -21.53 -3.94 -37.86
N SER A 157 -21.24 -4.27 -36.60
CA SER A 157 -20.84 -3.28 -35.58
C SER A 157 -19.36 -2.93 -35.55
N GLU A 158 -18.54 -3.54 -36.43
CA GLU A 158 -17.09 -3.30 -36.46
C GLU A 158 -16.79 -1.82 -36.65
N LYS A 159 -15.94 -1.30 -35.75
CA LYS A 159 -15.32 0.01 -35.86
C LYS A 159 -13.81 -0.14 -35.87
N LYS A 160 -13.11 0.83 -36.45
CA LYS A 160 -11.65 0.85 -36.58
C LYS A 160 -11.09 2.18 -36.13
N ASP A 161 -10.13 2.13 -35.22
CA ASP A 161 -9.32 3.28 -34.85
C ASP A 161 -7.97 3.25 -35.56
N THR A 162 -7.44 4.43 -35.88
CA THR A 162 -6.10 4.61 -36.43
C THR A 162 -5.36 5.66 -35.62
N TYR A 163 -4.09 5.40 -35.32
CA TYR A 163 -3.25 6.28 -34.50
C TYR A 163 -2.08 6.81 -35.33
N ASN A 164 -1.87 8.13 -35.31
CA ASN A 164 -0.80 8.77 -36.07
C ASN A 164 0.57 8.28 -35.59
N GLY A 165 1.40 7.78 -36.53
CA GLY A 165 2.74 7.27 -36.23
C GLY A 165 2.82 5.79 -35.89
N LEU A 166 1.69 5.07 -35.81
CA LEU A 166 1.64 3.62 -35.68
C LEU A 166 1.17 2.99 -37.00
N SER A 167 1.76 1.86 -37.39
CA SER A 167 1.32 1.11 -38.56
C SER A 167 0.19 0.16 -38.16
N GLY A 168 -1.04 0.43 -38.61
CA GLY A 168 -2.18 -0.47 -38.43
C GLY A 168 -3.51 0.23 -38.13
N SER A 169 -4.60 -0.55 -38.21
CA SER A 169 -5.94 -0.18 -37.75
C SER A 169 -6.39 -1.17 -36.67
N TYR A 170 -7.00 -0.68 -35.59
CA TYR A 170 -7.42 -1.49 -34.45
C TYR A 170 -8.94 -1.64 -34.46
N SER A 171 -9.40 -2.87 -34.69
CA SER A 171 -10.83 -3.19 -34.76
C SER A 171 -11.43 -3.42 -33.37
N TYR A 172 -12.68 -2.99 -33.20
CA TYR A 172 -13.52 -3.33 -32.04
C TYR A 172 -14.98 -3.47 -32.46
N TRP A 173 -15.75 -4.23 -31.69
CA TRP A 173 -17.14 -4.58 -32.00
C TRP A 173 -18.06 -4.20 -30.86
N LYS A 174 -19.37 -4.06 -31.15
CA LYS A 174 -20.37 -4.19 -30.10
C LYS A 174 -20.51 -5.65 -29.71
N ILE A 175 -20.70 -5.89 -28.42
CA ILE A 175 -20.80 -7.23 -27.82
C ILE A 175 -22.25 -7.51 -27.46
N ASP A 176 -22.73 -8.69 -27.84
CA ASP A 176 -23.97 -9.29 -27.33
C ASP A 176 -23.62 -10.43 -26.36
N SER A 177 -23.48 -10.10 -25.07
CA SER A 177 -23.10 -11.04 -24.00
C SER A 177 -24.14 -12.15 -23.76
N ASN A 178 -25.40 -11.92 -24.18
CA ASN A 178 -26.50 -12.88 -24.05
C ASN A 178 -26.92 -13.44 -25.42
N LYS A 179 -25.94 -13.76 -26.27
CA LYS A 179 -26.09 -14.47 -27.57
C LYS A 179 -27.30 -15.40 -27.57
N GLY A 180 -28.40 -14.96 -28.20
CA GLY A 180 -29.62 -15.76 -28.39
C GLY A 180 -30.34 -16.25 -27.12
N GLY A 181 -30.00 -15.76 -25.92
CA GLY A 181 -30.52 -16.25 -24.63
C GLY A 181 -29.73 -17.42 -24.01
N ASP A 182 -28.61 -17.84 -24.62
CA ASP A 182 -27.78 -18.95 -24.13
C ASP A 182 -27.20 -18.66 -22.75
N ARG A 183 -26.81 -17.40 -22.48
CA ARG A 183 -26.29 -17.02 -21.16
C ARG A 183 -27.36 -17.13 -20.08
N ALA A 184 -28.56 -16.59 -20.32
CA ALA A 184 -29.66 -16.68 -19.36
C ALA A 184 -30.03 -18.15 -19.05
N SER A 185 -30.00 -19.03 -20.06
CA SER A 185 -30.28 -20.45 -19.89
C SER A 185 -29.21 -21.15 -19.05
N ALA A 186 -27.94 -20.87 -19.32
CA ALA A 186 -26.81 -21.40 -18.57
C ALA A 186 -26.84 -20.98 -17.10
N LEU A 187 -27.06 -19.69 -16.81
CA LEU A 187 -27.13 -19.20 -15.43
C LEU A 187 -28.34 -19.75 -14.67
N ALA A 188 -29.47 -19.94 -15.35
CA ALA A 188 -30.62 -20.60 -14.74
C ALA A 188 -30.30 -22.06 -14.36
N LYS A 189 -29.55 -22.78 -15.21
CA LYS A 189 -29.08 -24.14 -14.90
C LYS A 189 -28.08 -24.14 -13.74
N ALA A 190 -27.12 -23.23 -13.73
CA ALA A 190 -26.16 -23.10 -12.63
C ALA A 190 -26.87 -22.83 -11.29
N ALA A 191 -27.83 -21.91 -11.27
CA ALA A 191 -28.65 -21.63 -10.08
C ALA A 191 -29.45 -22.84 -9.60
N GLU A 192 -29.96 -23.68 -10.53
CA GLU A 192 -30.61 -24.95 -10.18
C GLU A 192 -29.64 -25.93 -9.49
N ILE A 193 -28.42 -26.06 -10.00
CA ILE A 193 -27.38 -26.91 -9.40
C ILE A 193 -27.03 -26.41 -7.99
N VAL A 194 -26.76 -25.12 -7.83
CA VAL A 194 -26.46 -24.52 -6.51
C VAL A 194 -27.62 -24.74 -5.53
N ALA A 195 -28.87 -24.59 -5.97
CA ALA A 195 -30.04 -24.79 -5.13
C ALA A 195 -30.23 -26.25 -4.67
N ASN A 196 -29.72 -27.22 -5.43
CA ASN A 196 -29.80 -28.64 -5.11
C ASN A 196 -28.60 -29.15 -4.29
N ALA A 197 -27.50 -28.40 -4.25
CA ALA A 197 -26.35 -28.73 -3.43
C ALA A 197 -26.67 -28.56 -1.94
N SER A 198 -26.24 -29.52 -1.12
CA SER A 198 -26.49 -29.50 0.31
C SER A 198 -25.38 -30.21 1.08
N GLY A 199 -25.32 -29.97 2.39
CA GLY A 199 -24.32 -30.57 3.27
C GLY A 199 -23.09 -29.69 3.50
N SER A 200 -21.97 -30.33 3.81
CA SER A 200 -20.66 -29.68 3.96
C SER A 200 -20.18 -29.06 2.66
N ASP A 201 -19.19 -28.17 2.72
CA ASP A 201 -18.64 -27.56 1.50
C ASP A 201 -17.99 -28.61 0.59
N PHE A 202 -17.38 -29.64 1.14
CA PHE A 202 -16.90 -30.80 0.37
C PHE A 202 -18.05 -31.54 -0.33
N GLN A 203 -19.17 -31.78 0.35
CA GLN A 203 -20.33 -32.45 -0.25
C GLN A 203 -20.92 -31.63 -1.41
N LYS A 204 -20.95 -30.30 -1.30
CA LYS A 204 -21.35 -29.40 -2.39
C LYS A 204 -20.35 -29.44 -3.54
N VAL A 205 -19.05 -29.35 -3.26
CA VAL A 205 -17.96 -29.45 -4.25
C VAL A 205 -18.04 -30.75 -5.03
N ARG A 206 -18.23 -31.88 -4.35
CA ARG A 206 -18.44 -33.16 -5.01
C ARG A 206 -19.66 -33.13 -5.91
N TYR A 207 -20.77 -32.60 -5.41
CA TYR A 207 -22.01 -32.49 -6.19
C TYR A 207 -21.83 -31.61 -7.43
N PHE A 208 -21.04 -30.53 -7.35
CA PHE A 208 -20.73 -29.67 -8.50
C PHE A 208 -19.89 -30.37 -9.55
N ASN A 209 -18.86 -31.11 -9.13
CA ASN A 209 -18.06 -31.95 -10.04
C ASN A 209 -18.98 -32.94 -10.78
N GLU A 210 -19.77 -33.72 -10.04
CA GLU A 210 -20.72 -34.68 -10.60
C GLU A 210 -21.74 -34.02 -11.55
N ALA A 211 -22.30 -32.87 -11.15
CA ALA A 211 -23.30 -32.18 -11.96
C ALA A 211 -22.72 -31.70 -13.30
N ILE A 212 -21.50 -31.17 -13.31
CA ILE A 212 -20.84 -30.70 -14.53
C ILE A 212 -20.52 -31.88 -15.46
N CYS A 213 -19.91 -32.95 -14.95
CA CYS A 213 -19.59 -34.15 -15.74
C CYS A 213 -20.84 -34.82 -16.33
N ASN A 214 -21.99 -34.73 -15.65
CA ASN A 214 -23.25 -35.23 -16.20
C ASN A 214 -23.91 -34.30 -17.23
N LEU A 215 -23.47 -33.04 -17.35
CA LEU A 215 -24.07 -32.05 -18.24
C LEU A 215 -23.34 -31.94 -19.57
N THR A 216 -22.02 -32.04 -19.59
CA THR A 216 -21.18 -31.79 -20.77
C THR A 216 -20.18 -32.94 -21.03
N THR A 217 -19.41 -32.84 -22.10
CA THR A 217 -18.39 -33.80 -22.53
C THR A 217 -17.17 -33.05 -23.07
N TYR A 218 -16.00 -33.69 -23.06
CA TYR A 218 -14.77 -33.04 -23.54
C TYR A 218 -14.76 -32.84 -25.07
N ASP A 219 -14.39 -31.63 -25.52
CA ASP A 219 -14.27 -31.27 -26.94
C ASP A 219 -12.82 -31.43 -27.43
N PHE A 220 -12.42 -32.65 -27.83
CA PHE A 220 -11.09 -32.88 -28.41
C PHE A 220 -10.85 -32.12 -29.73
N PRO A 221 -11.81 -32.07 -30.69
CA PRO A 221 -11.62 -31.33 -31.93
C PRO A 221 -11.29 -29.84 -31.76
N ALA A 222 -11.86 -29.17 -30.75
CA ALA A 222 -11.60 -27.76 -30.48
C ALA A 222 -10.10 -27.44 -30.25
N LEU A 223 -9.31 -28.42 -29.77
CA LEU A 223 -7.87 -28.28 -29.61
C LEU A 223 -7.09 -28.43 -30.92
N GLU A 224 -7.59 -29.23 -31.87
CA GLU A 224 -6.95 -29.48 -33.16
C GLU A 224 -7.12 -28.31 -34.13
N ASP A 225 -8.28 -27.65 -34.10
CA ASP A 225 -8.60 -26.55 -34.99
C ASP A 225 -7.87 -25.23 -34.61
N GLY A 226 -7.40 -25.13 -33.36
CA GLY A 226 -6.66 -23.96 -32.85
C GLY A 226 -7.51 -22.68 -32.78
N ILE A 227 -8.83 -22.82 -32.91
CA ILE A 227 -9.81 -21.74 -32.83
C ILE A 227 -10.31 -21.65 -31.39
N TYR A 228 -10.27 -20.44 -30.83
CA TYR A 228 -10.89 -20.17 -29.54
C TYR A 228 -12.32 -19.64 -29.76
N ASP A 229 -13.29 -20.47 -29.44
CA ASP A 229 -14.72 -20.16 -29.51
C ASP A 229 -15.39 -20.32 -28.13
N ASP A 230 -16.71 -20.52 -28.10
CA ASP A 230 -17.46 -20.65 -26.84
C ASP A 230 -17.26 -21.99 -26.12
N THR A 231 -16.54 -22.96 -26.70
CA THR A 231 -16.17 -24.25 -26.06
C THR A 231 -15.22 -24.07 -24.87
N TYR A 232 -14.61 -22.89 -24.72
CA TYR A 232 -13.75 -22.53 -23.60
C TYR A 232 -14.50 -21.77 -22.49
N GLN A 233 -15.82 -21.65 -22.58
CA GLN A 233 -16.64 -20.85 -21.66
C GLN A 233 -17.59 -21.72 -20.84
N MET A 234 -17.79 -21.34 -19.57
CA MET A 234 -18.72 -22.03 -18.66
C MET A 234 -20.16 -22.10 -19.18
N ILE A 235 -20.55 -21.15 -20.04
CA ILE A 235 -21.90 -21.08 -20.60
C ILE A 235 -22.22 -22.32 -21.45
N ASN A 236 -21.25 -22.87 -22.18
CA ASN A 236 -21.45 -24.10 -22.95
C ASN A 236 -21.59 -25.31 -22.02
N ALA A 237 -20.79 -25.39 -20.95
CA ALA A 237 -20.89 -26.47 -19.97
C ALA A 237 -22.30 -26.55 -19.35
N PHE A 238 -22.85 -25.43 -18.87
CA PHE A 238 -24.19 -25.39 -18.29
C PHE A 238 -25.33 -25.58 -19.31
N ASN A 239 -25.10 -25.24 -20.57
CA ASN A 239 -26.04 -25.52 -21.65
C ASN A 239 -25.93 -26.95 -22.20
N GLY A 240 -25.04 -27.77 -21.63
CA GLY A 240 -24.82 -29.16 -22.03
C GLY A 240 -24.20 -29.33 -23.42
N LYS A 241 -23.41 -28.33 -23.84
CA LYS A 241 -22.60 -28.39 -25.06
C LYS A 241 -21.17 -28.80 -24.69
N PRO A 242 -20.43 -29.49 -25.58
CA PRO A 242 -19.03 -29.86 -25.33
C PRO A 242 -18.14 -28.67 -24.98
N VAL A 243 -17.17 -28.89 -24.09
CA VAL A 243 -16.20 -27.89 -23.66
C VAL A 243 -14.80 -28.49 -23.48
N VAL A 244 -13.78 -27.65 -23.47
CA VAL A 244 -12.41 -28.04 -23.07
C VAL A 244 -12.16 -27.73 -21.59
N CYS A 245 -10.94 -27.98 -21.11
CA CYS A 245 -10.58 -27.86 -19.69
C CYS A 245 -10.93 -26.51 -19.05
N GLU A 246 -10.74 -25.42 -19.79
CA GLU A 246 -11.12 -24.08 -19.34
C GLU A 246 -12.64 -23.93 -19.11
N GLY A 247 -13.48 -24.54 -19.94
CA GLY A 247 -14.94 -24.49 -19.74
C GLY A 247 -15.38 -25.23 -18.47
N TYR A 248 -14.78 -26.40 -18.19
CA TYR A 248 -14.99 -27.14 -16.95
C TYR A 248 -14.54 -26.33 -15.72
N ALA A 249 -13.32 -25.79 -15.74
CA ALA A 249 -12.73 -25.09 -14.60
C ALA A 249 -13.49 -23.81 -14.24
N LYS A 250 -13.96 -23.06 -15.25
CA LYS A 250 -14.80 -21.87 -15.06
C LYS A 250 -16.17 -22.22 -14.50
N ALA A 251 -16.82 -23.27 -15.02
CA ALA A 251 -18.13 -23.70 -14.52
C ALA A 251 -18.06 -24.15 -13.06
N PHE A 252 -17.01 -24.89 -12.70
CA PHE A 252 -16.82 -25.34 -11.32
C PHE A 252 -16.55 -24.18 -10.36
N LYS A 253 -15.65 -23.25 -10.74
CA LYS A 253 -15.40 -22.00 -9.99
C LYS A 253 -16.70 -21.23 -9.75
N TYR A 254 -17.50 -21.02 -10.80
CA TYR A 254 -18.76 -20.29 -10.70
C TYR A 254 -19.73 -20.91 -9.67
N LEU A 255 -19.90 -22.24 -9.67
CA LEU A 255 -20.76 -22.91 -8.68
C LEU A 255 -20.23 -22.80 -7.24
N CYS A 256 -18.90 -22.86 -7.08
CA CYS A 256 -18.25 -22.64 -5.79
C CYS A 256 -18.46 -21.21 -5.27
N ASP A 257 -18.28 -20.19 -6.11
CA ASP A 257 -18.49 -18.78 -5.75
C ASP A 257 -19.93 -18.52 -5.30
N GLU A 258 -20.92 -18.98 -6.07
CA GLU A 258 -22.34 -18.87 -5.74
C GLU A 258 -22.72 -19.60 -4.44
N SER A 259 -21.82 -20.47 -3.95
CA SER A 259 -21.96 -21.23 -2.71
C SER A 259 -21.08 -20.71 -1.56
N ASN A 260 -20.37 -19.59 -1.76
CA ASN A 260 -19.35 -19.02 -0.86
C ASN A 260 -18.24 -20.01 -0.48
N ILE A 261 -17.85 -20.89 -1.42
CA ILE A 261 -16.74 -21.83 -1.27
C ILE A 261 -15.55 -21.24 -1.98
N GLY A 262 -14.44 -21.04 -1.26
CA GLY A 262 -13.21 -20.53 -1.86
C GLY A 262 -12.75 -21.44 -3.01
N CYS A 263 -12.59 -20.88 -4.20
CA CYS A 263 -12.16 -21.64 -5.37
C CYS A 263 -11.32 -20.73 -6.25
N LEU A 264 -10.27 -21.25 -6.88
CA LEU A 264 -9.39 -20.51 -7.79
C LEU A 264 -9.35 -21.24 -9.12
N ILE A 265 -9.27 -20.47 -10.21
CA ILE A 265 -8.82 -21.01 -11.49
C ILE A 265 -7.31 -21.08 -11.48
N VAL A 266 -6.75 -22.19 -11.96
CA VAL A 266 -5.31 -22.39 -12.08
C VAL A 266 -5.00 -22.79 -13.51
N GLU A 267 -4.05 -22.10 -14.13
CA GLU A 267 -3.49 -22.46 -15.42
C GLU A 267 -2.09 -23.05 -15.23
N GLY A 268 -1.69 -23.92 -16.15
CA GLY A 268 -0.35 -24.49 -16.14
C GLY A 268 -0.19 -25.61 -17.15
N HIS A 269 0.62 -26.59 -16.78
CA HIS A 269 1.00 -27.72 -17.61
C HIS A 269 0.78 -29.05 -16.89
N ILE A 270 0.31 -30.06 -17.63
CA ILE A 270 0.34 -31.47 -17.23
C ILE A 270 1.50 -32.14 -18.00
N GLY A 271 2.54 -32.55 -17.27
CA GLY A 271 3.80 -33.08 -17.81
C GLY A 271 3.77 -34.49 -18.39
N SER A 272 2.84 -35.34 -17.97
CA SER A 272 2.73 -36.70 -18.47
C SER A 272 1.33 -37.29 -18.30
N GLY A 273 1.10 -38.43 -18.96
CA GLY A 273 -0.22 -39.07 -18.99
C GLY A 273 -1.10 -38.53 -20.11
N THR A 274 -2.37 -38.91 -20.07
CA THR A 274 -3.35 -38.44 -21.04
C THR A 274 -3.97 -37.12 -20.56
N GLY A 275 -4.17 -36.18 -21.48
CA GLY A 275 -4.42 -34.77 -21.11
C GLY A 275 -3.15 -33.94 -20.91
N ALA A 276 -1.97 -34.49 -21.24
CA ALA A 276 -0.71 -33.75 -21.20
C ALA A 276 -0.71 -32.56 -22.17
N GLY A 277 -0.15 -31.44 -21.72
CA GLY A 277 -0.18 -30.17 -22.45
C GLY A 277 -0.55 -29.00 -21.54
N ASN A 278 -0.91 -27.87 -22.15
CA ASN A 278 -1.44 -26.73 -21.40
C ASN A 278 -2.81 -27.10 -20.86
N HIS A 279 -3.03 -26.85 -19.56
CA HIS A 279 -4.25 -27.26 -18.88
C HIS A 279 -4.75 -26.17 -17.94
N MET A 280 -6.04 -26.23 -17.62
CA MET A 280 -6.67 -25.37 -16.62
C MET A 280 -7.50 -26.24 -15.68
N TRP A 281 -7.34 -26.03 -14.37
CA TRP A 281 -8.03 -26.75 -13.31
C TRP A 281 -8.38 -25.78 -12.17
N ASN A 282 -8.87 -26.31 -11.04
CA ASN A 282 -9.20 -25.50 -9.88
C ASN A 282 -8.45 -25.88 -8.63
N TYR A 283 -8.20 -24.90 -7.77
CA TYR A 283 -7.89 -25.14 -6.37
C TYR A 283 -9.10 -24.73 -5.53
N VAL A 284 -9.56 -25.60 -4.65
CA VAL A 284 -10.71 -25.36 -3.77
C VAL A 284 -10.26 -25.30 -2.31
N GLU A 285 -10.79 -24.32 -1.59
CA GLU A 285 -10.56 -24.16 -0.17
C GLU A 285 -11.61 -24.96 0.61
N LEU A 286 -11.14 -25.95 1.36
CA LEU A 286 -11.95 -26.75 2.24
C LEU A 286 -11.32 -26.74 3.63
N ASP A 287 -12.08 -26.28 4.62
CA ASP A 287 -11.64 -26.18 6.01
C ASP A 287 -10.29 -25.45 6.17
N GLY A 288 -10.11 -24.36 5.43
CA GLY A 288 -8.92 -23.49 5.49
C GLY A 288 -7.67 -24.06 4.81
N ASN A 289 -7.81 -25.13 4.03
CA ASN A 289 -6.73 -25.73 3.25
C ASN A 289 -7.11 -25.78 1.76
N TRP A 290 -6.11 -25.73 0.89
CA TRP A 290 -6.29 -25.72 -0.56
C TRP A 290 -6.05 -27.10 -1.16
N TYR A 291 -6.95 -27.53 -2.04
CA TYR A 291 -6.90 -28.83 -2.69
C TYR A 291 -7.14 -28.72 -4.19
N LEU A 292 -6.49 -29.56 -4.98
CA LEU A 292 -6.69 -29.60 -6.43
C LEU A 292 -8.00 -30.31 -6.76
N VAL A 293 -8.79 -29.69 -7.64
CA VAL A 293 -9.94 -30.30 -8.30
C VAL A 293 -9.74 -30.18 -9.81
N ASP A 294 -9.73 -31.32 -10.50
CA ASP A 294 -9.70 -31.37 -11.97
C ASP A 294 -10.97 -32.05 -12.47
N VAL A 295 -12.00 -31.26 -12.73
CA VAL A 295 -13.30 -31.76 -13.21
C VAL A 295 -13.17 -32.41 -14.59
N THR A 296 -12.31 -31.87 -15.45
CA THR A 296 -12.08 -32.40 -16.80
C THR A 296 -11.58 -33.84 -16.77
N ASN A 297 -10.53 -34.10 -16.00
CA ASN A 297 -9.98 -35.45 -15.91
C ASN A 297 -10.84 -36.40 -15.04
N ASN A 298 -11.82 -35.87 -14.28
CA ASN A 298 -12.83 -36.66 -13.59
C ASN A 298 -14.04 -37.05 -14.48
N ASP A 299 -14.29 -36.35 -15.59
CA ASP A 299 -15.48 -36.55 -16.44
C ASP A 299 -15.62 -37.99 -16.97
N GLY A 300 -14.51 -38.65 -17.29
CA GLY A 300 -14.51 -40.07 -17.67
C GLY A 300 -15.30 -40.39 -18.96
N SER A 301 -15.69 -39.37 -19.72
CA SER A 301 -16.44 -39.48 -20.97
C SER A 301 -15.61 -40.05 -22.14
N ASP A 302 -14.28 -40.16 -21.96
CA ASP A 302 -13.33 -40.73 -22.93
C ASP A 302 -12.30 -41.61 -22.21
N GLU A 303 -11.98 -42.78 -22.79
CA GLU A 303 -11.01 -43.76 -22.27
C GLU A 303 -9.58 -43.22 -22.20
N SER A 304 -9.30 -42.14 -22.92
CA SER A 304 -8.04 -41.43 -22.85
C SER A 304 -7.93 -40.64 -21.55
N MET A 305 -8.99 -40.08 -20.97
CA MET A 305 -8.92 -39.39 -19.67
C MET A 305 -8.38 -40.33 -18.59
N VAL A 306 -7.93 -39.80 -17.44
CA VAL A 306 -7.26 -40.57 -16.36
C VAL A 306 -8.11 -41.74 -15.81
N ASN A 307 -9.34 -41.92 -16.29
CA ASN A 307 -10.30 -42.95 -15.90
C ASN A 307 -10.64 -43.94 -17.04
N THR A 308 -10.54 -45.24 -16.73
CA THR A 308 -11.27 -46.29 -17.45
C THR A 308 -12.79 -46.10 -17.26
N PRO A 309 -13.65 -46.28 -18.28
CA PRO A 309 -15.09 -46.01 -18.15
C PRO A 309 -15.77 -46.96 -17.16
N GLY A 310 -16.45 -46.40 -16.17
CA GLY A 310 -17.34 -47.14 -15.25
C GLY A 310 -17.07 -46.82 -13.78
N ASP A 311 -18.02 -46.11 -13.17
CA ASP A 311 -18.05 -45.44 -11.85
C ASP A 311 -17.35 -44.07 -11.85
N PHE A 312 -18.12 -43.03 -11.51
CA PHE A 312 -17.67 -41.65 -11.33
C PHE A 312 -16.59 -41.60 -10.24
N THR A 313 -15.31 -41.68 -10.61
CA THR A 313 -14.24 -41.76 -9.62
C THR A 313 -13.78 -40.35 -9.24
N GLU A 314 -13.93 -40.01 -7.96
CA GLU A 314 -13.46 -38.81 -7.26
C GLU A 314 -11.91 -38.72 -7.19
N ASN A 315 -11.17 -39.29 -8.17
CA ASN A 315 -9.72 -39.50 -8.12
C ASN A 315 -8.90 -38.19 -8.14
N LEU A 316 -9.44 -37.13 -8.75
CA LEU A 316 -8.87 -35.79 -8.75
C LEU A 316 -9.84 -34.79 -8.11
N LEU A 317 -10.60 -35.23 -7.11
CA LEU A 317 -11.50 -34.38 -6.34
C LEU A 317 -10.87 -34.05 -4.98
N ALA A 318 -10.48 -32.79 -4.82
CA ALA A 318 -9.88 -32.26 -3.60
C ALA A 318 -8.63 -33.04 -3.15
N ILE A 319 -7.70 -33.26 -4.09
CA ILE A 319 -6.44 -33.96 -3.81
C ILE A 319 -5.34 -33.01 -3.36
N GLY A 320 -4.42 -33.52 -2.54
CA GLY A 320 -3.21 -32.83 -2.12
C GLY A 320 -2.04 -33.05 -3.10
N SER A 321 -0.97 -32.29 -2.90
CA SER A 321 0.27 -32.40 -3.69
C SER A 321 1.01 -33.73 -3.50
N GLY A 322 0.75 -34.44 -2.41
CA GLY A 322 1.28 -35.78 -2.14
C GLY A 322 0.51 -36.92 -2.82
N ASN A 323 -0.61 -36.63 -3.49
CA ASN A 323 -1.39 -37.63 -4.19
C ASN A 323 -0.57 -38.28 -5.32
N PRO A 324 -0.62 -39.61 -5.52
CA PRO A 324 0.10 -40.29 -6.58
C PRO A 324 -0.19 -39.75 -7.99
N TYR A 325 -1.43 -39.32 -8.25
CA TYR A 325 -1.82 -38.73 -9.54
C TYR A 325 -1.26 -37.32 -9.73
N TYR A 326 -1.08 -36.56 -8.65
CA TYR A 326 -0.47 -35.22 -8.74
C TYR A 326 0.93 -35.31 -9.36
N SER A 327 1.73 -36.25 -8.85
CA SER A 327 3.08 -36.53 -9.38
C SER A 327 3.08 -37.27 -10.72
N LEU A 328 2.17 -38.23 -10.93
CA LEU A 328 2.09 -39.01 -12.17
C LEU A 328 1.69 -38.15 -13.38
N LEU A 329 0.76 -37.22 -13.18
CA LEU A 329 0.32 -36.29 -14.22
C LEU A 329 1.29 -35.12 -14.37
N GLY A 330 2.03 -34.80 -13.31
CA GLY A 330 3.04 -33.75 -13.33
C GLY A 330 2.39 -32.37 -13.49
N PHE A 331 1.45 -32.04 -12.60
CA PHE A 331 0.85 -30.71 -12.57
C PHE A 331 1.92 -29.67 -12.23
N ASP A 332 2.12 -28.70 -13.13
CA ASP A 332 3.01 -27.57 -12.96
C ASP A 332 2.23 -26.26 -13.20
N PRO A 333 1.83 -25.54 -12.15
CA PRO A 333 1.09 -24.29 -12.26
C PRO A 333 1.98 -23.07 -12.56
N LEU A 334 3.30 -23.24 -12.68
CA LEU A 334 4.24 -22.13 -12.87
C LEU A 334 4.53 -21.85 -14.34
N TYR A 335 4.44 -22.87 -15.19
CA TYR A 335 4.82 -22.78 -16.60
C TYR A 335 3.79 -23.46 -17.51
N TYR A 336 3.64 -22.91 -18.70
CA TYR A 336 3.00 -23.61 -19.81
C TYR A 336 4.00 -24.55 -20.51
N THR A 337 3.48 -25.41 -21.40
CA THR A 337 4.25 -26.41 -22.16
C THR A 337 5.36 -25.80 -23.01
N ASP A 338 5.22 -24.55 -23.45
CA ASP A 338 6.23 -23.83 -24.23
C ASP A 338 7.32 -23.16 -23.36
N GLY A 339 7.27 -23.36 -22.04
CA GLY A 339 8.19 -22.79 -21.06
C GLY A 339 7.88 -21.33 -20.71
N THR A 340 6.78 -20.76 -21.22
CA THR A 340 6.35 -19.43 -20.81
C THR A 340 5.82 -19.46 -19.37
N PRO A 341 6.20 -18.51 -18.51
CA PRO A 341 5.64 -18.42 -17.17
C PRO A 341 4.13 -18.13 -17.23
N VAL A 342 3.38 -18.73 -16.31
CA VAL A 342 1.98 -18.35 -16.10
C VAL A 342 1.95 -16.90 -15.59
N PRO A 343 1.15 -15.98 -16.18
CA PRO A 343 1.18 -14.56 -15.82
C PRO A 343 0.76 -14.28 -14.37
N THR A 344 -0.17 -15.08 -13.85
CA THR A 344 -0.74 -14.90 -12.51
C THR A 344 -0.82 -16.24 -11.77
N PRO A 345 0.33 -16.84 -11.39
CA PRO A 345 0.32 -18.15 -10.75
C PRO A 345 -0.40 -18.07 -9.40
N PRO A 346 -1.12 -19.13 -8.99
CA PRO A 346 -1.74 -19.16 -7.68
C PRO A 346 -0.66 -19.18 -6.59
N ALA A 347 -0.52 -18.08 -5.84
CA ALA A 347 0.34 -18.06 -4.65
C ALA A 347 -0.26 -18.81 -3.44
N VAL A 348 -1.08 -19.85 -3.69
CA VAL A 348 -1.57 -20.74 -2.64
C VAL A 348 -0.87 -22.07 -2.75
N THR A 349 -0.50 -22.63 -1.61
CA THR A 349 0.13 -23.95 -1.51
C THR A 349 -0.95 -24.99 -1.28
N LEU A 350 -0.95 -26.05 -2.10
CA LEU A 350 -1.81 -27.20 -1.87
C LEU A 350 -1.46 -27.89 -0.56
N SER A 351 -2.48 -28.41 0.12
CA SER A 351 -2.29 -29.42 1.16
C SER A 351 -1.41 -30.55 0.63
N VAL A 352 -0.57 -31.13 1.49
CA VAL A 352 0.21 -32.32 1.13
C VAL A 352 -0.69 -33.55 1.03
N GLU A 353 -1.64 -33.68 1.96
CA GLU A 353 -2.57 -34.81 2.00
C GLU A 353 -3.85 -34.47 1.25
N ASP A 354 -4.52 -35.50 0.72
CA ASP A 354 -5.86 -35.38 0.14
C ASP A 354 -6.88 -34.95 1.19
N TYR A 355 -7.94 -34.27 0.74
CA TYR A 355 -9.01 -33.90 1.64
C TYR A 355 -9.72 -35.15 2.16
N THR A 356 -9.89 -35.21 3.48
CA THR A 356 -10.77 -36.17 4.15
C THR A 356 -11.88 -35.39 4.83
N GLU A 357 -13.14 -35.80 4.68
CA GLU A 357 -14.23 -35.10 5.37
C GLU A 357 -14.05 -35.18 6.89
N LEU A 358 -13.92 -34.00 7.51
CA LEU A 358 -13.37 -33.85 8.85
C LEU A 358 -14.46 -34.06 9.93
N THR A 359 -14.16 -34.90 10.92
CA THR A 359 -15.05 -35.18 12.09
C THR A 359 -14.30 -34.92 13.40
N GLY A 360 -13.87 -33.68 13.63
CA GLY A 360 -13.07 -33.28 14.78
C GLY A 360 -13.16 -31.77 15.05
N GLU A 361 -12.50 -31.29 16.11
CA GLU A 361 -12.50 -29.88 16.49
C GLU A 361 -11.61 -29.06 15.54
N LYS A 362 -12.14 -27.94 15.03
CA LYS A 362 -11.36 -27.03 14.18
C LYS A 362 -10.45 -26.14 15.00
N VAL A 363 -9.19 -26.09 14.59
CA VAL A 363 -8.12 -25.32 15.19
C VAL A 363 -7.65 -24.30 14.16
N ASN A 364 -7.99 -23.04 14.39
CA ASN A 364 -7.50 -21.94 13.59
C ASN A 364 -6.04 -21.64 13.96
N VAL A 365 -5.14 -21.88 13.02
CA VAL A 365 -3.73 -21.53 13.08
C VAL A 365 -3.56 -20.15 12.45
N ALA A 366 -2.82 -19.27 13.11
CA ALA A 366 -2.46 -17.95 12.57
C ALA A 366 -0.97 -17.67 12.80
N VAL A 367 -0.33 -16.93 11.89
CA VAL A 367 1.04 -16.45 12.11
C VAL A 367 0.98 -15.28 13.09
N GLU A 368 1.55 -15.46 14.27
CA GLU A 368 1.66 -14.41 15.28
C GLU A 368 2.87 -13.51 15.05
N SER A 369 3.99 -14.11 14.60
CA SER A 369 5.17 -13.38 14.13
C SER A 369 6.04 -14.28 13.26
N SER A 370 6.86 -13.69 12.40
CA SER A 370 7.75 -14.42 11.50
C SER A 370 8.99 -13.60 11.14
N THR A 371 10.10 -14.30 10.95
CA THR A 371 11.40 -13.79 10.49
C THR A 371 12.04 -14.83 9.59
N SER A 372 13.16 -14.51 8.93
CA SER A 372 13.94 -15.51 8.19
C SER A 372 14.47 -16.68 9.05
N LYS A 373 14.49 -16.61 10.39
CA LYS A 373 15.04 -17.70 11.25
C LYS A 373 14.02 -18.37 12.16
N GLN A 374 12.83 -17.79 12.30
CA GLN A 374 11.82 -18.28 13.24
C GLN A 374 10.42 -17.86 12.78
N VAL A 375 9.45 -18.74 13.00
CA VAL A 375 8.02 -18.41 12.92
C VAL A 375 7.30 -18.82 14.21
N VAL A 376 6.39 -17.97 14.67
CA VAL A 376 5.53 -18.21 15.83
C VAL A 376 4.09 -18.27 15.36
N LEU A 377 3.42 -19.39 15.65
CA LEU A 377 2.04 -19.66 15.32
C LEU A 377 1.16 -19.56 16.55
N LYS A 378 -0.05 -19.04 16.36
CA LYS A 378 -1.13 -19.00 17.33
C LYS A 378 -2.18 -20.05 16.98
N LEU A 379 -2.60 -20.85 17.95
CA LEU A 379 -3.69 -21.82 17.85
C LEU A 379 -4.94 -21.26 18.52
N THR A 380 -6.09 -21.32 17.85
CA THR A 380 -7.39 -20.91 18.39
C THR A 380 -8.42 -21.97 18.09
N LEU A 381 -9.07 -22.53 19.11
CA LEU A 381 -10.15 -23.49 18.92
C LEU A 381 -11.45 -22.78 18.56
N GLU A 382 -12.19 -23.30 17.58
CA GLU A 382 -13.55 -22.83 17.31
C GLU A 382 -14.50 -23.14 18.48
N ASN A 383 -14.33 -24.30 19.11
CA ASN A 383 -14.98 -24.63 20.37
C ASN A 383 -14.07 -24.25 21.56
N PRO A 384 -14.30 -23.12 22.25
CA PRO A 384 -13.46 -22.69 23.36
C PRO A 384 -13.52 -23.61 24.59
N SER A 385 -14.45 -24.57 24.62
CA SER A 385 -14.56 -25.58 25.68
C SER A 385 -13.77 -26.86 25.37
N ALA A 386 -13.27 -27.03 24.15
CA ALA A 386 -12.43 -28.17 23.79
C ALA A 386 -11.03 -28.03 24.41
N SER A 387 -10.35 -29.17 24.59
CA SER A 387 -8.96 -29.16 25.07
C SER A 387 -8.03 -28.70 23.95
N MET A 388 -7.02 -27.88 24.26
CA MET A 388 -6.01 -27.46 23.29
C MET A 388 -5.20 -28.68 22.82
N PRO A 389 -5.00 -28.87 21.50
CA PRO A 389 -4.23 -30.00 20.99
C PRO A 389 -2.76 -29.93 21.38
N VAL A 390 -2.12 -31.10 21.46
CA VAL A 390 -0.66 -31.23 21.55
C VAL A 390 -0.13 -31.62 20.18
N VAL A 391 0.65 -30.75 19.56
CA VAL A 391 1.21 -30.91 18.22
C VAL A 391 2.66 -31.40 18.33
N ALA A 392 3.02 -32.46 17.63
CA ALA A 392 4.41 -32.90 17.54
C ALA A 392 5.13 -32.22 16.37
N GLN A 393 6.44 -32.01 16.49
CA GLN A 393 7.26 -31.49 15.39
C GLN A 393 7.13 -32.35 14.12
N THR A 394 6.97 -33.66 14.25
CA THR A 394 6.81 -34.60 13.13
C THR A 394 5.52 -34.38 12.33
N ASP A 395 4.55 -33.68 12.91
CA ASP A 395 3.28 -33.36 12.29
C ASP A 395 3.33 -31.99 11.59
N VAL A 396 4.46 -31.28 11.67
CA VAL A 396 4.62 -29.95 11.07
C VAL A 396 5.54 -30.01 9.86
N SER A 397 5.06 -29.49 8.73
CA SER A 397 5.82 -29.33 7.51
C SER A 397 5.86 -27.86 7.09
N VAL A 398 6.94 -27.47 6.41
CA VAL A 398 7.12 -26.12 5.85
C VAL A 398 7.48 -26.24 4.37
N ALA A 399 6.79 -25.46 3.53
CA ALA A 399 6.96 -25.42 2.08
C ALA A 399 7.23 -23.97 1.61
N PRO A 400 8.26 -23.67 0.80
CA PRO A 400 9.33 -24.57 0.35
C PRO A 400 10.07 -25.27 1.51
N ALA A 401 10.63 -26.45 1.22
CA ALA A 401 11.20 -27.31 2.25
C ALA A 401 12.26 -26.59 3.08
N ALA A 402 11.98 -26.42 4.38
CA ALA A 402 12.88 -25.80 5.36
C ALA A 402 13.21 -26.77 6.49
N GLU A 403 14.49 -26.84 6.87
CA GLU A 403 14.92 -27.68 7.98
C GLU A 403 14.59 -27.02 9.32
N ILE A 404 13.88 -27.74 10.19
CA ILE A 404 13.48 -27.26 11.53
C ILE A 404 14.54 -27.68 12.54
N ALA A 405 15.20 -26.71 13.17
CA ALA A 405 16.18 -26.93 14.25
C ALA A 405 15.55 -26.94 15.65
N GLY A 406 14.43 -26.24 15.84
CA GLY A 406 13.76 -26.14 17.13
C GLY A 406 12.25 -26.13 16.97
N PHE A 407 11.56 -26.81 17.88
CA PHE A 407 10.11 -26.83 17.96
C PHE A 407 9.69 -26.77 19.41
N LYS A 408 8.85 -25.78 19.75
CA LYS A 408 8.33 -25.62 21.11
C LYS A 408 6.86 -25.22 21.04
N GLN A 409 6.00 -26.03 21.65
CA GLN A 409 4.63 -25.64 21.94
C GLN A 409 4.49 -25.21 23.40
N GLU A 410 3.84 -24.08 23.65
CA GLU A 410 3.43 -23.64 24.97
C GLU A 410 1.98 -24.08 25.25
N THR A 411 1.03 -23.16 25.43
CA THR A 411 -0.40 -23.50 25.48
C THR A 411 -1.00 -23.40 24.09
N ASP A 412 -1.17 -22.18 23.61
CA ASP A 412 -1.83 -21.87 22.33
C ASP A 412 -0.85 -21.27 21.33
N LYS A 413 0.46 -21.48 21.54
CA LYS A 413 1.53 -21.01 20.66
C LYS A 413 2.50 -22.11 20.31
N ILE A 414 2.89 -22.15 19.04
CA ILE A 414 3.96 -23.01 18.51
C ILE A 414 5.06 -22.10 17.98
N THR A 415 6.29 -22.28 18.47
CA THR A 415 7.49 -21.64 17.92
C THR A 415 8.28 -22.66 17.13
N ILE A 416 8.64 -22.30 15.90
CA ILE A 416 9.45 -23.10 14.98
C ILE A 416 10.72 -22.31 14.66
N ASP A 417 11.87 -22.87 15.01
CA ASP A 417 13.19 -22.33 14.68
C ASP A 417 13.75 -23.07 13.47
N PHE A 418 14.16 -22.33 12.45
CA PHE A 418 14.77 -22.91 11.25
C PHE A 418 16.28 -23.12 11.44
N ALA A 419 16.80 -24.24 10.93
CA ALA A 419 18.21 -24.58 11.01
C ALA A 419 19.10 -23.59 10.24
N LYS A 420 18.56 -23.02 9.17
CA LYS A 420 19.16 -21.96 8.37
C LYS A 420 18.18 -20.83 8.17
N ARG A 421 18.70 -19.65 7.84
CA ARG A 421 17.84 -18.54 7.43
C ARG A 421 17.16 -18.88 6.11
N LEU A 422 15.87 -18.64 6.06
CA LEU A 422 15.03 -18.77 4.89
C LEU A 422 15.37 -17.68 3.87
N ASP A 423 15.36 -18.06 2.60
CA ASP A 423 15.45 -17.12 1.49
C ASP A 423 14.18 -16.25 1.41
N ALA A 424 14.28 -15.09 0.78
CA ALA A 424 13.13 -14.23 0.56
C ALA A 424 12.04 -14.95 -0.26
N GLY A 425 10.79 -14.79 0.14
CA GLY A 425 9.62 -15.42 -0.48
C GLY A 425 8.60 -15.92 0.54
N THR A 426 7.53 -16.50 0.02
CA THR A 426 6.42 -17.05 0.80
C THR A 426 6.74 -18.45 1.31
N TYR A 427 6.48 -18.71 2.59
CA TYR A 427 6.54 -20.04 3.20
C TYR A 427 5.20 -20.40 3.80
N THR A 428 4.75 -21.63 3.58
CA THR A 428 3.55 -22.20 4.17
C THR A 428 3.93 -23.20 5.25
N VAL A 429 3.35 -23.07 6.43
CA VAL A 429 3.40 -24.04 7.50
C VAL A 429 2.10 -24.83 7.53
N THR A 430 2.20 -26.16 7.52
CA THR A 430 1.08 -27.08 7.61
C THR A 430 1.25 -27.95 8.85
N ILE A 431 0.16 -28.11 9.61
CA ILE A 431 0.07 -29.07 10.72
C ILE A 431 -0.82 -30.22 10.25
N LYS A 432 -0.36 -31.46 10.41
CA LYS A 432 -1.08 -32.65 10.00
C LYS A 432 -2.39 -32.79 10.80
N ASN A 433 -3.49 -33.03 10.07
CA ASN A 433 -4.78 -33.33 10.66
C ASN A 433 -4.79 -34.71 11.34
N ASN A 434 -5.65 -34.88 12.35
CA ASN A 434 -5.92 -36.18 12.95
C ASN A 434 -7.43 -36.35 13.21
N GLU A 435 -7.83 -37.47 13.83
CA GLU A 435 -9.24 -37.77 14.09
C GLU A 435 -9.92 -36.76 15.03
N ASP A 436 -9.16 -36.14 15.93
CA ASP A 436 -9.69 -35.25 16.96
C ASP A 436 -9.61 -33.76 16.58
N TYR A 437 -8.62 -33.38 15.76
CA TYR A 437 -8.29 -31.98 15.45
C TYR A 437 -7.93 -31.75 13.99
N HIS A 438 -8.40 -30.60 13.52
CA HIS A 438 -8.23 -30.15 12.15
C HIS A 438 -7.65 -28.75 12.10
N TYR A 439 -6.56 -28.59 11.35
CA TYR A 439 -5.79 -27.36 11.28
C TYR A 439 -5.88 -26.77 9.87
N ASN A 440 -6.07 -25.46 9.76
CA ASN A 440 -5.76 -24.76 8.52
C ASN A 440 -4.24 -24.59 8.38
N SER A 441 -3.78 -24.52 7.13
CA SER A 441 -2.42 -24.12 6.82
C SER A 441 -2.29 -22.60 6.91
N VAL A 442 -1.07 -22.11 7.13
CA VAL A 442 -0.78 -20.67 7.19
C VAL A 442 0.46 -20.33 6.38
N SER A 443 0.45 -19.18 5.73
CA SER A 443 1.61 -18.66 5.01
C SER A 443 2.18 -17.42 5.68
N PHE A 444 3.49 -17.23 5.58
CA PHE A 444 4.20 -16.01 5.98
C PHE A 444 5.19 -15.59 4.89
N GLU A 445 5.49 -14.30 4.84
CA GLU A 445 6.44 -13.71 3.89
C GLU A 445 7.79 -13.46 4.57
N VAL A 446 8.86 -13.82 3.88
CA VAL A 446 10.23 -13.42 4.23
C VAL A 446 10.66 -12.34 3.22
N PRO A 447 10.82 -11.07 3.63
CA PRO A 447 11.10 -9.98 2.70
C PRO A 447 12.55 -9.98 2.21
N GLU A 448 12.83 -9.40 1.03
CA GLU A 448 14.20 -9.26 0.50
C GLU A 448 15.13 -8.45 1.42
N VAL A 449 14.60 -7.45 2.14
CA VAL A 449 15.37 -6.62 3.08
C VAL A 449 15.90 -7.38 4.30
N ASP A 450 15.39 -8.58 4.58
CA ASP A 450 15.95 -9.47 5.60
C ASP A 450 17.32 -10.05 5.18
N LYS A 451 17.74 -9.82 3.92
CA LYS A 451 19.10 -10.08 3.43
C LYS A 451 19.97 -8.81 3.48
N TYR A 452 20.65 -8.64 4.61
CA TYR A 452 21.88 -7.85 4.82
C TYR A 452 21.79 -6.33 4.63
N ALA A 453 21.58 -5.58 5.71
CA ALA A 453 21.90 -4.15 5.80
C ALA A 453 23.19 -3.90 6.62
N ALA A 454 24.06 -3.02 6.12
CA ALA A 454 25.22 -2.50 6.86
C ALA A 454 24.77 -1.78 8.16
N PRO A 455 25.61 -1.71 9.21
CA PRO A 455 25.24 -0.97 10.41
C PRO A 455 25.08 0.52 10.08
N VAL A 456 24.06 1.15 10.67
CA VAL A 456 23.77 2.57 10.43
C VAL A 456 24.55 3.41 11.44
N ILE A 457 25.29 4.42 10.96
CA ILE A 457 25.97 5.41 11.81
C ILE A 457 25.18 6.73 11.70
N ALA A 458 24.36 7.03 12.71
CA ALA A 458 23.60 8.27 12.81
C ALA A 458 24.40 9.32 13.61
N VAL A 459 24.39 10.57 13.13
CA VAL A 459 25.07 11.70 13.78
C VAL A 459 24.06 12.83 13.96
N ALA A 460 23.78 13.20 15.21
CA ALA A 460 22.89 14.28 15.57
C ALA A 460 23.70 15.45 16.15
N TYR A 461 23.89 16.52 15.38
CA TYR A 461 24.54 17.74 15.86
C TYR A 461 23.59 18.57 16.73
N ASN A 462 24.13 19.27 17.71
CA ASN A 462 23.39 20.36 18.37
C ASN A 462 23.21 21.55 17.42
N GLU A 463 22.29 22.47 17.74
CA GLU A 463 21.95 23.63 16.88
C GLU A 463 23.16 24.47 16.44
N ASN A 464 24.24 24.47 17.23
CA ASN A 464 25.44 25.27 16.98
C ASN A 464 26.62 24.44 16.43
N HIS A 465 26.42 23.16 16.13
CA HIS A 465 27.43 22.20 15.68
C HIS A 465 28.67 22.12 16.58
N THR A 466 28.52 22.45 17.86
CA THR A 466 29.58 22.40 18.89
C THR A 466 29.63 21.07 19.64
N SER A 467 28.57 20.26 19.54
CA SER A 467 28.53 18.86 20.01
C SER A 467 27.70 18.01 19.04
N ALA A 468 27.93 16.69 19.04
CA ALA A 468 27.14 15.74 18.29
C ALA A 468 26.98 14.42 19.05
N ASP A 469 25.77 13.86 19.04
CA ASP A 469 25.48 12.51 19.51
C ASP A 469 25.62 11.54 18.34
N ILE A 470 26.41 10.48 18.55
CA ILE A 470 26.69 9.48 17.51
C ILE A 470 26.15 8.14 17.97
N THR A 471 25.20 7.62 17.20
CA THR A 471 24.54 6.34 17.47
C THR A 471 24.88 5.38 16.35
N ILE A 472 25.37 4.19 16.71
CA ILE A 472 25.58 3.10 15.76
C ILE A 472 24.53 2.04 16.06
N SER A 473 23.69 1.72 15.08
CA SER A 473 22.63 0.73 15.20
C SER A 473 22.82 -0.43 14.21
N ASN A 474 22.50 -1.64 14.66
CA ASN A 474 22.44 -2.82 13.81
C ASN A 474 20.97 -3.09 13.45
N PRO A 475 20.55 -2.86 12.19
CA PRO A 475 19.16 -3.06 11.80
C PRO A 475 18.71 -4.54 11.87
N ASN A 476 19.64 -5.49 11.95
CA ASN A 476 19.35 -6.92 11.86
C ASN A 476 19.24 -7.65 13.21
N ASN A 477 19.42 -6.95 14.36
CA ASN A 477 19.39 -7.51 15.73
C ASN A 477 20.21 -8.81 15.95
N ALA A 478 21.24 -9.07 15.13
CA ALA A 478 22.10 -10.25 15.22
C ALA A 478 23.55 -9.92 14.90
N GLY A 479 24.48 -10.44 15.72
CA GLY A 479 25.93 -10.22 15.59
C GLY A 479 26.49 -9.12 16.49
N THR A 480 27.82 -9.06 16.59
CA THR A 480 28.55 -8.09 17.41
C THR A 480 29.01 -6.93 16.52
N ILE A 481 28.69 -5.69 16.88
CA ILE A 481 29.18 -4.51 16.15
C ILE A 481 30.63 -4.24 16.57
N LYS A 482 31.52 -4.18 15.59
CA LYS A 482 32.89 -3.67 15.76
C LYS A 482 33.00 -2.31 15.13
N TYR A 483 33.56 -1.35 15.85
CA TYR A 483 33.84 -0.02 15.30
C TYR A 483 35.21 0.49 15.71
N THR A 484 35.70 1.46 14.94
CA THR A 484 36.93 2.21 15.21
C THR A 484 36.63 3.70 15.16
N VAL A 485 37.39 4.49 15.94
CA VAL A 485 37.41 5.95 15.86
C VAL A 485 38.80 6.38 15.41
N ASN A 486 38.90 7.16 14.34
CA ASN A 486 40.14 7.65 13.72
C ASN A 486 41.16 6.52 13.42
N GLY A 487 40.67 5.32 13.05
CA GLY A 487 41.51 4.15 12.80
C GLY A 487 42.20 3.58 14.05
N GLY A 488 41.74 3.92 15.25
CA GLY A 488 42.21 3.39 16.53
C GLY A 488 41.76 1.95 16.82
N ALA A 489 41.98 1.50 18.06
CA ALA A 489 41.64 0.13 18.47
C ALA A 489 40.16 -0.20 18.28
N GLU A 490 39.87 -1.40 17.75
CA GLU A 490 38.51 -1.90 17.59
C GLU A 490 37.83 -2.06 18.94
N THR A 491 36.64 -1.47 19.07
CA THR A 491 35.79 -1.62 20.25
C THR A 491 34.54 -2.39 19.86
N VAL A 492 34.08 -3.27 20.75
CA VAL A 492 33.14 -4.35 20.47
C VAL A 492 31.86 -4.16 21.30
N TYR A 493 30.69 -4.13 20.65
CA TYR A 493 29.39 -3.95 21.31
C TYR A 493 28.35 -4.93 20.76
N THR A 494 27.42 -5.37 21.60
CA THR A 494 26.43 -6.41 21.28
C THR A 494 25.04 -5.86 20.91
N ASP A 495 24.83 -4.54 20.97
CA ASP A 495 23.54 -3.87 20.77
C ASP A 495 23.73 -2.43 20.28
N SER A 496 22.66 -1.67 20.01
CA SER A 496 22.76 -0.23 19.69
C SER A 496 23.40 0.55 20.84
N PHE A 497 24.36 1.42 20.53
CA PHE A 497 25.12 2.14 21.56
C PHE A 497 25.52 3.54 21.10
N THR A 498 25.61 4.44 22.08
CA THR A 498 26.13 5.80 21.88
C THR A 498 27.65 5.79 22.04
N VAL A 499 28.36 6.28 21.03
CA VAL A 499 29.83 6.25 20.97
C VAL A 499 30.45 7.33 21.87
N ASP A 500 29.76 8.45 22.09
CA ASP A 500 30.21 9.56 22.92
C ASP A 500 29.02 10.39 23.39
N THR A 501 29.08 10.91 24.63
CA THR A 501 28.12 11.91 25.14
C THR A 501 28.88 13.07 25.76
N ASN A 502 28.62 14.29 25.29
CA ASN A 502 29.03 15.54 25.94
C ASN A 502 30.53 15.68 26.27
N THR A 503 31.46 15.31 25.38
CA THR A 503 32.87 15.67 25.56
C THR A 503 33.15 17.06 24.96
N PRO A 504 33.46 18.10 25.76
CA PRO A 504 33.72 19.44 25.27
C PRO A 504 35.18 19.53 24.83
N ASP A 505 35.48 19.25 23.56
CA ASP A 505 36.86 19.36 23.10
C ASP A 505 36.96 19.96 21.69
N HIS A 506 37.74 21.02 21.60
CA HIS A 506 37.72 22.01 20.54
C HIS A 506 38.56 21.51 19.35
N ARG A 507 37.98 21.46 18.14
CA ARG A 507 38.57 20.95 16.87
C ARG A 507 38.81 19.43 16.83
N LEU A 508 37.78 18.64 17.05
CA LEU A 508 37.83 17.19 16.75
C LEU A 508 37.12 16.86 15.44
N THR A 509 37.90 16.35 14.47
CA THR A 509 37.36 15.49 13.40
C THR A 509 37.43 14.04 13.90
N LYS A 510 36.27 13.37 13.98
CA LYS A 510 36.18 11.94 14.30
C LYS A 510 35.73 11.19 13.05
N GLN A 511 36.58 10.31 12.52
CA GLN A 511 36.21 9.32 11.52
C GLN A 511 35.77 8.05 12.24
N ILE A 512 34.55 7.61 12.02
CA ILE A 512 33.99 6.43 12.64
C ILE A 512 33.71 5.41 11.54
N SER A 513 34.29 4.23 11.69
CA SER A 513 34.08 3.09 10.80
C SER A 513 33.48 1.95 11.60
N ALA A 514 32.35 1.41 11.17
CA ALA A 514 31.63 0.33 11.85
C ALA A 514 31.29 -0.80 10.88
N TYR A 515 31.34 -2.03 11.38
CA TYR A 515 30.91 -3.22 10.67
C TYR A 515 30.33 -4.24 11.67
N VAL A 516 29.43 -5.10 11.20
CA VAL A 516 28.86 -6.18 12.02
C VAL A 516 29.75 -7.41 11.84
N GLU A 517 30.15 -8.04 12.94
CA GLU A 517 30.84 -9.33 12.98
C GLU A 517 29.88 -10.36 13.59
N SER A 518 29.44 -11.34 12.80
CA SER A 518 28.59 -12.43 13.28
C SER A 518 29.41 -13.69 13.54
N THR A 519 28.99 -14.49 14.52
CA THR A 519 29.48 -15.87 14.72
C THR A 519 28.66 -16.90 13.93
N ASP A 520 27.64 -16.44 13.20
CA ASP A 520 26.80 -17.27 12.34
C ASP A 520 27.57 -17.63 11.06
N GLU A 521 27.76 -18.93 10.77
CA GLU A 521 28.61 -19.42 9.66
C GLU A 521 28.11 -18.97 8.28
N ASP A 522 26.84 -18.55 8.18
CA ASP A 522 26.20 -18.04 6.95
C ASP A 522 26.38 -16.50 6.75
N PHE A 523 27.17 -15.83 7.60
CA PHE A 523 27.44 -14.39 7.53
C PHE A 523 28.83 -14.09 6.92
N GLN A 524 28.88 -13.46 5.75
CA GLN A 524 30.13 -12.92 5.18
C GLN A 524 30.29 -11.42 5.46
N SER A 525 31.42 -11.03 6.07
CA SER A 525 31.69 -9.71 6.66
C SER A 525 32.08 -8.61 5.65
N SER A 526 31.33 -8.37 4.57
CA SER A 526 31.84 -7.52 3.48
C SER A 526 31.46 -6.03 3.50
N ASP A 527 30.42 -5.57 4.20
CA ASP A 527 29.98 -4.16 4.10
C ASP A 527 30.31 -3.33 5.36
N LYS A 528 31.25 -2.38 5.20
CA LYS A 528 31.66 -1.42 6.24
C LYS A 528 30.93 -0.09 6.04
N ALA A 529 30.28 0.42 7.08
CA ALA A 529 29.77 1.80 7.11
C ALA A 529 30.88 2.75 7.62
N ASN A 530 31.05 3.88 6.95
CA ASN A 530 32.05 4.90 7.30
C ASN A 530 31.39 6.28 7.39
N GLN A 531 31.66 7.02 8.47
CA GLN A 531 31.13 8.37 8.69
C GLN A 531 32.21 9.29 9.26
N VAL A 532 32.24 10.55 8.82
CA VAL A 532 33.13 11.59 9.35
C VAL A 532 32.32 12.66 10.07
N VAL A 533 32.72 13.02 11.28
CA VAL A 533 32.09 14.03 12.14
C VAL A 533 33.05 15.18 12.38
N THR A 534 32.59 16.42 12.14
CA THR A 534 33.39 17.64 12.29
C THR A 534 32.61 18.67 13.11
N LEU A 535 33.22 19.24 14.16
CA LEU A 535 32.60 20.24 15.06
C LEU A 535 33.18 21.66 14.84
N VAL A 536 32.33 22.68 14.94
CA VAL A 536 32.69 24.09 14.65
C VAL A 536 33.26 24.81 15.89
N ALA A 537 34.20 25.72 15.68
CA ALA A 537 34.80 26.54 16.74
C ALA A 537 33.95 27.80 17.03
N ASP A 538 33.67 28.02 18.32
CA ASP A 538 33.16 29.25 18.97
C ASP A 538 32.46 30.29 18.04
N PRO A 539 31.11 30.38 18.04
CA PRO A 539 30.36 31.27 17.16
C PRO A 539 30.63 32.77 17.38
N ASP A 540 31.25 33.16 18.50
CA ASP A 540 31.55 34.55 18.83
C ASP A 540 32.94 35.01 18.33
N SER A 541 33.74 34.10 17.77
CA SER A 541 35.08 34.40 17.23
C SER A 541 35.05 34.86 15.76
N PHE A 542 36.09 35.59 15.31
CA PHE A 542 36.20 36.03 13.91
C PHE A 542 36.33 34.81 12.97
N HIS A 543 35.36 34.62 12.08
CA HIS A 543 35.31 33.48 11.16
C HIS A 543 34.71 33.89 9.81
N VAL A 544 34.78 32.98 8.83
CA VAL A 544 34.17 33.17 7.50
C VAL A 544 33.06 32.15 7.33
N VAL A 545 31.85 32.64 7.02
CA VAL A 545 30.75 31.80 6.58
C VAL A 545 30.82 31.72 5.05
N VAL A 546 30.91 30.51 4.53
CA VAL A 546 30.89 30.25 3.09
C VAL A 546 29.55 29.60 2.75
N THR A 547 28.77 30.24 1.88
CA THR A 547 27.43 29.79 1.50
C THR A 547 27.46 29.31 0.04
N PRO A 548 27.43 27.99 -0.21
CA PRO A 548 27.36 27.45 -1.57
C PRO A 548 26.07 27.84 -2.28
N VAL A 549 26.15 28.06 -3.60
CA VAL A 549 24.96 28.23 -4.44
C VAL A 549 24.25 26.89 -4.57
N ALA A 550 22.99 26.81 -4.12
CA ALA A 550 22.19 25.60 -4.22
C ALA A 550 21.73 25.35 -5.68
N GLY A 551 21.62 24.08 -6.06
CA GLY A 551 21.04 23.69 -7.36
C GLY A 551 21.99 23.84 -8.56
N LEU A 552 23.31 23.98 -8.34
CA LEU A 552 24.29 23.93 -9.42
C LEU A 552 24.22 22.58 -10.12
N THR A 553 24.10 22.62 -11.45
CA THR A 553 23.86 21.44 -12.28
C THR A 553 24.61 21.59 -13.60
N GLY A 554 25.20 20.49 -14.10
CA GLY A 554 25.99 20.46 -15.35
C GLY A 554 27.41 20.99 -15.18
N THR A 555 28.14 21.21 -16.28
CA THR A 555 29.46 21.86 -16.24
C THR A 555 29.29 23.35 -15.99
N ILE A 556 29.96 23.87 -14.96
CA ILE A 556 29.89 25.28 -14.57
C ILE A 556 30.94 26.07 -15.35
N ALA A 557 30.51 27.11 -16.06
CA ALA A 557 31.39 27.94 -16.88
C ALA A 557 32.29 28.85 -16.03
N ALA A 558 33.46 29.21 -16.57
CA ALA A 558 34.39 30.16 -15.94
C ALA A 558 33.70 31.45 -15.47
N ASP A 559 34.18 32.01 -14.36
CA ASP A 559 33.67 33.22 -13.70
C ASP A 559 32.24 33.11 -13.12
N THR A 560 31.62 31.92 -13.19
CA THR A 560 30.32 31.68 -12.53
C THR A 560 30.50 31.65 -11.02
N VAL A 561 29.67 32.41 -10.30
CA VAL A 561 29.64 32.42 -8.83
C VAL A 561 29.09 31.10 -8.32
N VAL A 562 29.88 30.39 -7.51
CA VAL A 562 29.54 29.08 -6.96
C VAL A 562 29.35 29.09 -5.44
N ALA A 563 29.85 30.12 -4.76
CA ALA A 563 29.57 30.38 -3.36
C ALA A 563 29.78 31.87 -3.04
N SER A 564 29.14 32.36 -1.98
CA SER A 564 29.44 33.66 -1.37
C SER A 564 30.17 33.48 -0.04
N MET A 565 31.00 34.44 0.34
CA MET A 565 31.78 34.45 1.56
C MET A 565 31.42 35.67 2.38
N GLU A 566 31.16 35.48 3.66
CA GLU A 566 30.87 36.56 4.60
C GLU A 566 31.68 36.38 5.88
N ALA A 567 32.52 37.36 6.16
CA ALA A 567 33.27 37.46 7.40
C ALA A 567 32.35 37.90 8.54
N LYS A 568 32.28 37.11 9.61
CA LYS A 568 31.47 37.37 10.80
C LYS A 568 32.36 37.72 11.97
N ASN A 569 31.90 38.63 12.83
CA ASN A 569 32.61 39.10 14.02
C ASN A 569 34.00 39.71 13.68
N VAL A 570 34.09 40.45 12.58
CA VAL A 570 35.32 41.14 12.14
C VAL A 570 35.74 42.16 13.20
N PRO A 571 36.98 42.08 13.72
CA PRO A 571 37.49 43.06 14.67
C PRO A 571 37.47 44.47 14.09
N TYR A 572 36.93 45.43 14.85
CA TYR A 572 36.95 46.87 14.54
C TYR A 572 36.19 47.30 13.27
N SER A 573 35.30 46.46 12.72
CA SER A 573 34.44 46.78 11.55
C SER A 573 35.23 47.22 10.30
N LEU A 574 36.42 46.65 10.10
CA LEU A 574 37.26 46.90 8.94
C LEU A 574 36.79 46.11 7.71
N ASP A 575 37.11 46.60 6.51
CA ASP A 575 36.95 45.80 5.29
C ASP A 575 37.83 44.55 5.34
N VAL A 576 37.46 43.49 4.63
CA VAL A 576 38.18 42.20 4.67
C VAL A 576 38.57 41.74 3.29
N MET A 577 39.74 41.11 3.19
CA MET A 577 40.23 40.42 2.00
C MET A 577 40.09 38.92 2.19
N TYR A 578 39.43 38.24 1.25
CA TYR A 578 39.29 36.78 1.24
C TYR A 578 40.36 36.13 0.38
N ASN A 579 40.88 34.98 0.81
CA ASN A 579 41.79 34.14 0.05
C ASN A 579 41.32 32.69 0.12
N LEU A 580 41.61 31.90 -0.91
CA LEU A 580 41.51 30.43 -0.84
C LEU A 580 42.77 29.88 -0.19
N GLU A 581 42.60 28.87 0.67
CA GLU A 581 43.72 28.18 1.30
C GLU A 581 44.18 27.00 0.43
N SER A 582 45.41 26.53 0.67
CA SER A 582 46.02 25.46 -0.10
C SER A 582 45.16 24.19 -0.08
N GLY A 583 44.81 23.68 -1.27
CA GLY A 583 43.89 22.54 -1.44
C GLY A 583 42.56 22.91 -2.10
N SER A 584 42.23 24.20 -2.17
CA SER A 584 41.03 24.72 -2.82
C SER A 584 41.30 25.47 -4.13
N GLU A 585 42.57 25.76 -4.40
CA GLU A 585 43.04 26.42 -5.61
C GLU A 585 43.21 25.42 -6.76
N GLY A 586 42.61 25.73 -7.91
CA GLY A 586 42.64 24.88 -9.11
C GLY A 586 41.34 25.01 -9.92
N SER A 587 40.23 24.60 -9.32
CA SER A 587 38.88 24.70 -9.93
C SER A 587 38.14 26.00 -9.59
N PHE A 588 38.58 26.75 -8.59
CA PHE A 588 37.92 27.96 -8.11
C PHE A 588 38.89 29.12 -7.88
N GLY A 589 38.37 30.34 -7.90
CA GLY A 589 39.06 31.60 -7.61
C GLY A 589 38.19 32.54 -6.78
N VAL A 590 38.77 33.66 -6.34
CA VAL A 590 38.09 34.68 -5.51
C VAL A 590 37.85 35.95 -6.33
N ASP A 591 36.60 36.41 -6.36
CA ASP A 591 36.21 37.73 -6.87
C ASP A 591 35.43 38.49 -5.79
N GLY A 592 36.12 39.40 -5.09
CA GLY A 592 35.56 40.11 -3.94
C GLY A 592 35.14 39.17 -2.81
N ASP A 593 33.86 39.18 -2.48
CA ASP A 593 33.22 38.33 -1.46
C ASP A 593 32.62 37.04 -2.04
N LYS A 594 33.01 36.65 -3.27
CA LYS A 594 32.49 35.48 -3.96
C LYS A 594 33.58 34.52 -4.38
N ILE A 595 33.22 33.24 -4.38
CA ILE A 595 34.01 32.19 -5.02
C ILE A 595 33.44 31.97 -6.40
N VAL A 596 34.30 32.07 -7.42
CA VAL A 596 33.95 31.89 -8.82
C VAL A 596 34.67 30.68 -9.41
N ALA A 597 34.07 30.03 -10.39
CA ALA A 597 34.69 28.95 -11.15
C ALA A 597 35.93 29.45 -11.91
N ASN A 598 37.06 28.76 -11.74
CA ASN A 598 38.31 29.07 -12.44
C ASN A 598 38.45 28.14 -13.65
N GLY A 599 37.92 28.58 -14.79
CA GLY A 599 37.70 27.71 -15.96
C GLY A 599 36.41 26.90 -15.84
N ASP A 600 36.20 25.96 -16.77
CA ASP A 600 35.02 25.08 -16.75
C ASP A 600 35.19 23.99 -15.68
N VAL A 601 34.23 23.92 -14.74
CA VAL A 601 34.27 22.98 -13.60
C VAL A 601 33.23 21.88 -13.80
N ALA A 602 33.68 20.62 -13.78
CA ALA A 602 32.84 19.44 -13.99
C ALA A 602 31.94 19.11 -12.78
N PRO A 603 30.84 18.34 -12.97
CA PRO A 603 30.04 17.81 -11.86
C PRO A 603 30.87 17.05 -10.83
N GLY A 604 30.54 17.21 -9.55
CA GLY A 604 31.27 16.64 -8.42
C GLY A 604 31.09 17.43 -7.13
N SER A 605 31.67 16.90 -6.05
CA SER A 605 31.71 17.55 -4.72
C SER A 605 33.12 18.05 -4.44
N TYR A 606 33.25 19.35 -4.18
CA TYR A 606 34.54 20.01 -3.98
C TYR A 606 34.58 20.71 -2.63
N VAL A 607 35.66 20.50 -1.88
CA VAL A 607 35.86 21.16 -0.58
C VAL A 607 36.66 22.45 -0.77
N VAL A 608 36.12 23.56 -0.29
CA VAL A 608 36.79 24.87 -0.32
C VAL A 608 37.10 25.36 1.08
N TYR A 609 38.35 25.79 1.28
CA TYR A 609 38.89 26.40 2.49
C TYR A 609 39.18 27.87 2.18
N VAL A 610 38.67 28.76 3.04
CA VAL A 610 38.76 30.21 2.86
C VAL A 610 39.38 30.82 4.11
N SER A 611 40.23 31.83 3.93
CA SER A 611 40.59 32.76 4.98
C SER A 611 40.16 34.19 4.67
N ALA A 612 39.82 34.95 5.70
CA ALA A 612 39.58 36.38 5.63
C ALA A 612 40.55 37.12 6.55
N ARG A 613 41.13 38.21 6.03
CA ARG A 613 42.01 39.11 6.78
C ARG A 613 41.48 40.54 6.73
N PRO A 614 41.38 41.25 7.87
CA PRO A 614 41.03 42.67 7.88
C PRO A 614 42.05 43.51 7.10
N ILE A 615 41.57 44.42 6.28
CA ILE A 615 42.34 45.38 5.49
C ILE A 615 42.49 46.64 6.32
N VAL A 616 43.74 47.01 6.63
CA VAL A 616 44.07 48.25 7.33
C VAL A 616 44.46 49.29 6.28
N ASP A 617 43.62 50.30 6.05
CA ASP A 617 44.00 51.42 5.19
C ASP A 617 45.10 52.22 5.89
N SER A 618 46.21 52.46 5.19
CA SER A 618 47.53 52.87 5.71
C SER A 618 47.61 54.29 6.32
N GLY A 619 46.50 54.82 6.84
CA GLY A 619 46.34 56.22 7.18
C GLY A 619 46.38 56.59 8.66
N ASN A 620 45.89 55.77 9.60
CA ASN A 620 45.92 56.12 11.04
C ASN A 620 45.37 54.99 11.92
N LEU A 621 46.23 54.11 12.42
CA LEU A 621 46.02 53.49 13.74
C LEU A 621 47.37 53.40 14.44
N ASP A 622 47.48 54.15 15.53
CA ASP A 622 48.62 54.20 16.42
C ASP A 622 48.76 52.84 17.13
N SER A 623 49.94 52.22 17.00
CA SER A 623 50.39 51.03 17.75
C SER A 623 49.55 49.74 17.63
N GLY A 624 49.79 48.97 16.56
CA GLY A 624 49.43 47.55 16.51
C GLY A 624 50.01 46.88 15.28
N ASP A 625 50.80 45.81 15.47
CA ASP A 625 51.29 44.97 14.39
C ASP A 625 50.08 44.36 13.63
N PRO A 626 49.94 44.56 12.30
CA PRO A 626 48.81 44.05 11.53
C PRO A 626 48.69 42.51 11.54
N SER A 627 49.71 41.78 12.00
CA SER A 627 49.65 40.34 12.24
C SER A 627 48.77 39.93 13.45
N ASN A 628 48.37 40.88 14.30
CA ASN A 628 47.66 40.61 15.55
C ASN A 628 46.13 40.82 15.48
N LEU A 629 45.58 41.08 14.29
CA LEU A 629 44.13 41.28 14.07
C LEU A 629 43.34 39.98 13.90
N GLY A 630 44.01 38.83 13.93
CA GLY A 630 43.39 37.52 13.72
C GLY A 630 43.07 37.23 12.24
N ILE A 631 42.99 35.95 11.90
CA ILE A 631 42.55 35.47 10.59
C ILE A 631 41.29 34.65 10.83
N GLY A 632 40.20 35.03 10.17
CA GLY A 632 38.97 34.24 10.17
C GLY A 632 39.08 33.16 9.11
N TYR A 633 38.65 31.94 9.44
CA TYR A 633 38.64 30.82 8.50
C TYR A 633 37.22 30.32 8.27
N GLY A 634 36.97 29.72 7.11
CA GLY A 634 35.71 29.10 6.72
C GLY A 634 35.94 27.90 5.81
N GLU A 635 35.02 26.93 5.85
CA GLU A 635 35.03 25.75 4.99
C GLU A 635 33.62 25.49 4.46
N ALA A 636 33.52 25.06 3.19
CA ALA A 636 32.26 24.57 2.63
C ALA A 636 32.49 23.52 1.55
N VAL A 637 31.45 22.72 1.29
CA VAL A 637 31.42 21.78 0.16
C VAL A 637 30.53 22.36 -0.94
N ILE A 638 31.10 22.56 -2.12
CA ILE A 638 30.38 22.96 -3.33
C ILE A 638 29.97 21.69 -4.06
N VAL A 639 28.66 21.51 -4.25
CA VAL A 639 28.08 20.35 -4.95
C VAL A 639 27.57 20.79 -6.31
N ILE A 640 28.12 20.21 -7.37
CA ILE A 640 27.66 20.40 -8.75
C ILE A 640 27.06 19.08 -9.22
N ASN A 641 25.74 19.06 -9.34
CA ASN A 641 25.00 17.88 -9.79
C ASN A 641 25.15 17.69 -11.30
N SER A 642 25.03 16.47 -11.81
CA SER A 642 24.94 16.25 -13.26
C SER A 642 23.61 16.76 -13.82
N GLN A 643 23.63 17.56 -14.90
CA GLN A 643 22.40 17.99 -15.61
C GLN A 643 21.75 16.80 -16.34
N PRO A 644 20.41 16.62 -16.27
CA PRO A 644 19.67 15.81 -17.23
C PRO A 644 19.57 16.57 -18.56
N THR A 645 19.96 15.92 -19.66
CA THR A 645 20.00 16.55 -20.99
C THR A 645 18.62 16.93 -21.51
N SER A 646 18.35 18.22 -21.79
CA SER A 646 17.38 18.66 -22.81
C SER A 646 17.61 20.12 -23.24
N GLY A 647 17.42 20.41 -24.52
CA GLY A 647 17.91 21.61 -25.20
C GLY A 647 17.05 22.87 -25.11
N GLY A 648 17.72 24.01 -24.87
CA GLY A 648 17.75 25.19 -25.76
C GLY A 648 16.53 26.11 -25.93
N GLY A 649 16.66 27.35 -25.42
CA GLY A 649 16.23 28.62 -26.06
C GLY A 649 14.95 29.29 -25.49
N SER A 650 15.00 30.32 -24.62
CA SER A 650 15.27 31.77 -24.86
C SER A 650 14.11 32.50 -25.59
N SER A 651 13.62 33.71 -25.29
CA SER A 651 13.76 34.72 -24.21
C SER A 651 12.79 35.91 -24.49
N GLY A 652 12.61 36.80 -23.51
CA GLY A 652 12.08 38.18 -23.64
C GLY A 652 10.72 38.41 -22.96
N GLY A 653 10.54 39.17 -21.87
CA GLY A 653 11.12 40.47 -21.45
C GLY A 653 9.97 41.50 -21.44
N GLY A 654 9.70 42.38 -20.47
CA GLY A 654 10.20 42.72 -19.14
C GLY A 654 9.21 43.74 -18.52
N GLY A 655 9.47 44.26 -17.31
CA GLY A 655 8.75 45.45 -16.80
C GLY A 655 8.56 45.54 -15.29
N SER A 656 9.22 46.52 -14.68
CA SER A 656 9.36 46.82 -13.24
C SER A 656 8.07 47.14 -12.46
N SER A 657 8.05 46.87 -11.15
CA SER A 657 7.93 47.90 -10.10
C SER A 657 7.95 47.34 -8.67
N SER A 658 8.45 48.20 -7.78
CA SER A 658 8.60 48.09 -6.33
C SER A 658 7.39 47.58 -5.54
N GLY A 659 7.66 46.68 -4.58
CA GLY A 659 6.74 46.37 -3.48
C GLY A 659 7.17 45.13 -2.73
N GLY A 660 7.59 45.29 -1.46
CA GLY A 660 7.85 44.17 -0.56
C GLY A 660 6.67 43.19 -0.57
N SER A 661 6.91 41.97 -1.04
CA SER A 661 5.87 40.97 -1.20
C SER A 661 5.68 40.24 0.13
N LYS A 662 4.75 40.77 0.92
CA LYS A 662 3.93 39.98 1.84
C LYS A 662 3.46 38.73 1.10
N LEU A 663 3.58 37.58 1.75
CA LEU A 663 2.88 36.34 1.36
C LEU A 663 1.46 36.69 0.90
N ASN A 664 1.18 36.49 -0.39
CA ASN A 664 -0.10 36.76 -1.01
C ASN A 664 -1.13 35.77 -0.47
N ASN A 665 -1.72 36.12 0.67
CA ASN A 665 -2.86 35.46 1.26
C ASN A 665 -4.13 35.97 0.56
N LYS A 666 -4.45 35.42 -0.62
CA LYS A 666 -5.57 35.90 -1.45
C LYS A 666 -6.70 34.89 -1.66
N GLY A 667 -6.76 33.83 -0.85
CA GLY A 667 -7.93 32.96 -0.84
C GLY A 667 -8.18 32.21 0.47
N SER A 668 -8.80 32.89 1.45
CA SER A 668 -9.20 32.22 2.68
C SER A 668 -10.50 32.75 3.25
N VAL A 669 -11.34 31.84 3.73
CA VAL A 669 -12.48 32.15 4.59
C VAL A 669 -11.94 32.44 6.00
N SER A 670 -11.72 33.72 6.29
CA SER A 670 -11.30 34.19 7.61
C SER A 670 -12.53 34.43 8.49
N THR A 671 -12.73 33.60 9.51
CA THR A 671 -13.85 33.73 10.47
C THR A 671 -13.52 34.57 11.71
N GLY A 672 -12.34 35.19 11.79
CA GLY A 672 -12.02 36.14 12.86
C GLY A 672 -10.53 36.48 12.96
N SER A 673 -10.23 37.74 13.31
CA SER A 673 -8.90 38.23 13.70
C SER A 673 -8.35 37.42 14.89
N THR A 674 -7.03 37.41 15.06
CA THR A 674 -6.14 36.67 16.00
C THR A 674 -6.44 36.79 17.52
N GLY A 675 -7.70 36.99 17.90
CA GLY A 675 -8.22 37.04 19.27
C GLY A 675 -9.75 37.05 19.38
N GLY A 676 -10.50 36.81 18.30
CA GLY A 676 -11.97 36.72 18.31
C GLY A 676 -12.48 35.29 18.53
N ALA A 677 -13.72 35.14 19.01
CA ALA A 677 -14.39 33.83 19.12
C ALA A 677 -14.48 33.16 17.73
N ARG A 678 -14.15 31.87 17.64
CA ARG A 678 -14.31 31.09 16.40
C ARG A 678 -15.78 31.07 15.99
N VAL A 679 -16.07 31.19 14.70
CA VAL A 679 -17.44 31.26 14.14
C VAL A 679 -17.66 30.13 13.13
N PRO A 680 -18.89 29.60 12.98
CA PRO A 680 -19.21 28.60 11.96
C PRO A 680 -19.01 29.14 10.54
N VAL A 681 -18.61 28.25 9.64
CA VAL A 681 -18.35 28.57 8.24
C VAL A 681 -19.69 28.65 7.51
N SER A 682 -20.00 29.80 6.91
CA SER A 682 -21.25 29.98 6.17
C SER A 682 -21.14 29.42 4.74
N PRO A 683 -22.22 28.82 4.19
CA PRO A 683 -22.22 28.32 2.82
C PRO A 683 -21.88 29.38 1.78
N ALA A 684 -22.39 30.60 1.95
CA ALA A 684 -22.15 31.72 1.05
C ALA A 684 -20.67 32.14 1.02
N ALA A 685 -19.99 32.14 2.17
CA ALA A 685 -18.57 32.48 2.23
C ALA A 685 -17.70 31.37 1.64
N ALA A 686 -18.02 30.11 1.95
CA ALA A 686 -17.30 28.94 1.46
C ALA A 686 -17.40 28.80 -0.07
N GLY A 687 -18.62 28.89 -0.63
CA GLY A 687 -18.84 28.81 -2.08
C GLY A 687 -18.18 29.95 -2.85
N LYS A 688 -18.21 31.19 -2.32
CA LYS A 688 -17.54 32.33 -2.95
C LYS A 688 -16.01 32.17 -3.02
N GLU A 689 -15.41 31.59 -1.98
CA GLU A 689 -13.97 31.35 -1.96
C GLU A 689 -13.59 30.17 -2.86
N ALA A 690 -14.40 29.11 -2.85
CA ALA A 690 -14.26 27.94 -3.72
C ALA A 690 -14.26 28.31 -5.20
N GLY A 691 -15.21 29.14 -5.65
CA GLY A 691 -15.28 29.60 -7.04
C GLY A 691 -14.01 30.32 -7.48
N LYS A 692 -13.48 31.22 -6.64
CA LYS A 692 -12.21 31.93 -6.94
C LYS A 692 -11.01 31.00 -6.97
N SER A 693 -10.94 30.07 -6.02
CA SER A 693 -9.86 29.08 -5.96
C SER A 693 -9.85 28.21 -7.22
N ALA A 694 -11.02 27.74 -7.65
CA ALA A 694 -11.20 26.97 -8.88
C ALA A 694 -10.84 27.78 -10.12
N GLU A 695 -11.29 29.02 -10.25
CA GLU A 695 -10.93 29.89 -11.40
C GLU A 695 -9.41 30.06 -11.55
N ASN A 696 -8.70 30.27 -10.44
CA ASN A 696 -7.23 30.37 -10.45
C ASN A 696 -6.57 29.04 -10.80
N ALA A 697 -7.02 27.94 -10.19
CA ALA A 697 -6.47 26.60 -10.44
C ALA A 697 -6.67 26.16 -11.91
N ILE A 698 -7.83 26.46 -12.50
CA ILE A 698 -8.12 26.21 -13.92
C ILE A 698 -7.19 27.03 -14.80
N LYS A 699 -6.98 28.32 -14.48
CA LYS A 699 -6.09 29.19 -15.25
C LYS A 699 -4.66 28.67 -15.25
N ASP A 700 -4.16 28.23 -14.09
CA ASP A 700 -2.81 27.67 -13.96
C ASP A 700 -2.69 26.32 -14.68
N ALA A 701 -3.71 25.46 -14.58
CA ALA A 701 -3.74 24.19 -15.31
C ALA A 701 -3.69 24.39 -16.83
N LEU A 702 -4.52 25.29 -17.36
CA LEU A 702 -4.53 25.63 -18.79
C LEU A 702 -3.19 26.25 -19.25
N ALA A 703 -2.58 27.10 -18.43
CA ALA A 703 -1.27 27.69 -18.73
C ALA A 703 -0.15 26.65 -18.80
N ASN A 704 -0.27 25.58 -18.00
CA ASN A 704 0.69 24.48 -17.93
C ASN A 704 0.33 23.28 -18.83
N GLY A 705 -0.74 23.38 -19.64
CA GLY A 705 -1.21 22.28 -20.49
C GLY A 705 -1.79 21.08 -19.73
N SER A 706 -2.15 21.25 -18.44
CA SER A 706 -2.78 20.24 -17.61
C SER A 706 -4.30 20.24 -17.80
N ASN A 707 -4.90 19.05 -17.79
CA ASN A 707 -6.36 18.85 -17.76
C ASN A 707 -6.88 18.52 -16.34
N THR A 708 -6.03 18.59 -15.31
CA THR A 708 -6.41 18.41 -13.91
C THR A 708 -5.94 19.59 -13.05
N ALA A 709 -6.71 19.92 -12.01
CA ALA A 709 -6.37 20.97 -11.06
C ALA A 709 -6.94 20.67 -9.66
N VAL A 710 -6.29 21.15 -8.60
CA VAL A 710 -6.81 21.11 -7.22
C VAL A 710 -7.18 22.52 -6.79
N ALA A 711 -8.39 22.70 -6.28
CA ALA A 711 -8.90 23.98 -5.80
C ALA A 711 -8.99 24.00 -4.26
N PRO A 712 -7.94 24.46 -3.55
CA PRO A 712 -7.96 24.51 -2.09
C PRO A 712 -8.81 25.67 -1.56
N VAL A 713 -9.66 25.40 -0.58
CA VAL A 713 -10.45 26.38 0.17
C VAL A 713 -9.94 26.43 1.60
N VAL A 714 -9.20 27.48 1.93
CA VAL A 714 -8.58 27.62 3.26
C VAL A 714 -9.53 28.29 4.24
N ILE A 715 -9.86 27.60 5.32
CA ILE A 715 -10.64 28.09 6.45
C ILE A 715 -9.66 28.33 7.59
N ARG A 716 -9.63 29.54 8.15
CA ARG A 716 -8.72 29.87 9.26
C ARG A 716 -9.48 30.12 10.54
N ASN A 717 -9.16 29.34 11.57
CA ASN A 717 -9.78 29.42 12.89
C ASN A 717 -11.31 29.37 12.84
N GLY A 718 -11.86 28.49 11.98
CA GLY A 718 -13.29 28.17 11.97
C GLY A 718 -13.71 27.43 13.24
N SER A 719 -14.97 27.57 13.65
CA SER A 719 -15.52 26.73 14.74
C SER A 719 -16.12 25.45 14.22
N SER A 720 -16.89 25.50 13.12
CA SER A 720 -17.49 24.34 12.50
C SER A 720 -17.76 24.53 11.02
N ILE A 721 -17.91 23.43 10.28
CA ILE A 721 -18.42 23.40 8.91
C ILE A 721 -19.46 22.29 8.77
N GLY A 722 -20.60 22.63 8.16
CA GLY A 722 -21.72 21.71 7.94
C GLY A 722 -21.88 21.30 6.48
N ALA A 723 -22.80 20.36 6.23
CA ALA A 723 -23.08 19.80 4.91
C ALA A 723 -23.42 20.87 3.87
N ASP A 724 -24.22 21.88 4.22
CA ASP A 724 -24.59 22.97 3.30
C ASP A 724 -23.37 23.77 2.82
N ALA A 725 -22.37 23.96 3.69
CA ALA A 725 -21.17 24.71 3.35
C ALA A 725 -20.21 23.90 2.49
N LEU A 726 -20.05 22.60 2.78
CA LEU A 726 -19.28 21.69 1.92
C LEU A 726 -19.94 21.51 0.55
N LYS A 727 -21.27 21.38 0.51
CA LYS A 727 -22.05 21.37 -0.72
C LYS A 727 -21.85 22.65 -1.53
N ALA A 728 -21.89 23.82 -0.89
CA ALA A 728 -21.64 25.08 -1.57
C ALA A 728 -20.22 25.19 -2.14
N VAL A 729 -19.20 24.58 -1.49
CA VAL A 729 -17.84 24.48 -2.05
C VAL A 729 -17.86 23.60 -3.30
N LYS A 730 -18.42 22.40 -3.21
CA LYS A 730 -18.48 21.46 -4.33
C LYS A 730 -19.21 22.07 -5.54
N ASP A 731 -20.42 22.60 -5.32
CA ASP A 731 -21.25 23.18 -6.38
C ASP A 731 -20.55 24.38 -7.06
N ALA A 732 -19.81 25.20 -6.30
CA ALA A 732 -19.07 26.33 -6.86
C ALA A 732 -17.86 25.91 -7.69
N VAL A 733 -17.14 24.84 -7.30
CA VAL A 733 -16.04 24.29 -8.08
C VAL A 733 -16.55 23.60 -9.35
N ASP A 734 -17.61 22.80 -9.25
CA ASP A 734 -18.26 22.19 -10.42
C ASP A 734 -18.73 23.25 -11.42
N GLN A 735 -19.32 24.35 -10.93
CA GLN A 735 -19.76 25.46 -11.76
C GLN A 735 -18.59 26.16 -12.46
N ALA A 736 -17.47 26.37 -11.77
CA ALA A 736 -16.29 27.00 -12.35
C ALA A 736 -15.60 26.09 -13.39
N ALA A 737 -15.59 24.78 -13.17
CA ALA A 737 -14.98 23.79 -14.07
C ALA A 737 -15.83 23.53 -15.33
N ALA A 738 -17.14 23.76 -15.28
CA ALA A 738 -18.07 23.47 -16.37
C ALA A 738 -17.65 24.12 -17.70
N GLY A 739 -17.45 23.29 -18.73
CA GLY A 739 -17.10 23.74 -20.08
C GLY A 739 -15.65 24.15 -20.29
N THR A 740 -14.79 24.01 -19.28
CA THR A 740 -13.35 24.37 -19.37
C THR A 740 -12.47 23.23 -19.88
N GLY A 741 -12.93 21.98 -19.78
CA GLY A 741 -12.13 20.78 -20.09
C GLY A 741 -11.11 20.40 -19.01
N VAL A 742 -11.08 21.11 -17.88
CA VAL A 742 -10.22 20.82 -16.73
C VAL A 742 -11.03 20.13 -15.64
N ASN A 743 -10.57 18.96 -15.18
CA ASN A 743 -11.13 18.27 -14.02
C ASN A 743 -10.59 18.91 -12.73
N VAL A 744 -11.46 19.54 -11.93
CA VAL A 744 -11.06 20.28 -10.74
C VAL A 744 -11.52 19.58 -9.48
N THR A 745 -10.57 19.16 -8.64
CA THR A 745 -10.83 18.53 -7.35
C THR A 745 -10.92 19.60 -6.25
N PRO A 746 -12.08 19.78 -5.58
CA PRO A 746 -12.19 20.69 -4.45
C PRO A 746 -11.58 20.07 -3.19
N VAL A 747 -10.81 20.85 -2.42
CA VAL A 747 -10.29 20.41 -1.12
C VAL A 747 -10.48 21.53 -0.10
N VAL A 748 -11.00 21.23 1.09
CA VAL A 748 -11.10 22.21 2.18
C VAL A 748 -9.95 22.02 3.17
N TRP A 749 -9.20 23.09 3.44
CA TRP A 749 -8.12 23.11 4.43
C TRP A 749 -8.58 23.90 5.65
N SER A 750 -8.82 23.22 6.76
CA SER A 750 -9.16 23.89 8.02
C SER A 750 -7.94 24.08 8.90
N ASP A 751 -7.42 25.31 8.94
CA ASP A 751 -6.24 25.70 9.69
C ASP A 751 -6.59 26.24 11.06
N VAL A 752 -5.96 25.67 12.10
CA VAL A 752 -5.82 26.34 13.39
C VAL A 752 -4.51 27.11 13.38
N VAL A 753 -4.57 28.44 13.51
CA VAL A 753 -3.39 29.31 13.45
C VAL A 753 -3.19 30.00 14.79
N ARG A 754 -1.98 29.88 15.35
CA ARG A 754 -1.54 30.60 16.56
C ARG A 754 -0.21 31.30 16.27
N ASN A 755 -0.09 32.56 16.67
CA ASN A 755 1.13 33.38 16.46
C ASN A 755 1.63 33.40 15.01
N GLY A 756 0.71 33.35 14.04
CA GLY A 756 1.05 33.35 12.61
C GLY A 756 1.50 31.99 12.07
N VAL A 757 1.55 30.94 12.90
CA VAL A 757 1.94 29.57 12.51
C VAL A 757 0.72 28.67 12.49
N VAL A 758 0.57 27.87 11.42
CA VAL A 758 -0.45 26.82 11.34
C VAL A 758 -0.07 25.75 12.37
N GLN A 759 -0.89 25.56 13.38
CA GLN A 759 -0.70 24.52 14.41
C GLN A 759 -1.27 23.19 13.95
N SER A 760 -2.39 23.24 13.24
CA SER A 760 -2.98 22.07 12.61
C SER A 760 -3.70 22.43 11.33
N ARG A 761 -3.82 21.47 10.41
CA ARG A 761 -4.67 21.52 9.23
C ARG A 761 -5.47 20.22 9.14
N MET A 762 -6.79 20.32 9.01
CA MET A 762 -7.64 19.20 8.61
C MET A 762 -7.95 19.31 7.12
N TYR A 763 -7.78 18.22 6.37
CA TYR A 763 -8.15 18.11 4.97
C TYR A 763 -9.54 17.47 4.87
N ILE A 764 -10.52 18.26 4.46
CA ILE A 764 -11.93 17.86 4.41
C ILE A 764 -12.34 17.76 2.95
N ASP A 765 -12.89 16.60 2.56
CA ASP A 765 -13.39 16.34 1.22
C ASP A 765 -14.83 16.89 1.06
N PRO A 766 -15.03 17.95 0.27
CA PRO A 766 -16.36 18.54 0.08
C PRO A 766 -17.32 17.64 -0.70
N ALA A 767 -16.82 16.66 -1.46
CA ALA A 767 -17.67 15.72 -2.19
C ALA A 767 -18.43 14.77 -1.24
N LYS A 768 -17.91 14.55 -0.03
CA LYS A 768 -18.52 13.70 1.00
C LYS A 768 -19.51 14.45 1.91
N TYR A 769 -20.01 15.62 1.51
CA TYR A 769 -20.95 16.41 2.33
C TYR A 769 -22.20 15.61 2.76
N ALA A 770 -22.62 14.62 1.98
CA ALA A 770 -23.81 13.80 2.23
C ALA A 770 -23.63 12.78 3.36
N SER A 771 -22.40 12.47 3.77
CA SER A 771 -22.12 11.52 4.85
C SER A 771 -22.07 12.18 6.24
N LEU A 772 -22.20 13.51 6.33
CA LEU A 772 -22.23 14.23 7.61
C LEU A 772 -23.57 14.01 8.32
N THR A 773 -23.51 13.53 9.56
CA THR A 773 -24.66 13.46 10.47
C THR A 773 -24.85 14.76 11.28
N GLY A 774 -23.89 15.68 11.18
CA GLY A 774 -23.89 17.00 11.82
C GLY A 774 -22.67 17.83 11.43
N ASP A 775 -22.57 19.04 12.01
CA ASP A 775 -21.44 19.95 11.80
C ASP A 775 -20.11 19.36 12.30
N ILE A 776 -19.09 19.34 11.44
CA ILE A 776 -17.72 19.02 11.84
C ILE A 776 -17.18 20.19 12.68
N LYS A 777 -16.67 19.92 13.89
CA LYS A 777 -15.99 20.95 14.69
C LYS A 777 -14.53 21.02 14.28
N LEU A 778 -14.04 22.24 14.05
CA LEU A 778 -12.76 22.49 13.38
C LEU A 778 -11.60 22.81 14.34
N GLY A 779 -11.85 22.78 15.65
CA GLY A 779 -10.82 23.00 16.64
C GLY A 779 -9.94 21.77 16.85
N VAL A 780 -8.65 22.03 16.94
CA VAL A 780 -7.61 21.05 17.28
C VAL A 780 -6.68 21.70 18.30
N GLU A 781 -6.38 20.96 19.36
CA GLU A 781 -5.44 21.32 20.41
C GLU A 781 -4.32 20.29 20.45
N LEU A 782 -3.07 20.73 20.52
CA LEU A 782 -1.89 19.86 20.52
C LEU A 782 -1.45 19.46 21.94
N SER A 783 -2.37 19.54 22.89
CA SER A 783 -2.11 19.24 24.30
C SER A 783 -3.42 18.93 25.03
N ALA A 784 -3.40 17.93 25.90
CA ALA A 784 -4.47 17.65 26.85
C ALA A 784 -3.86 17.24 28.20
N PRO A 785 -3.54 18.19 29.10
CA PRO A 785 -2.74 17.92 30.30
C PRO A 785 -3.32 16.84 31.23
N SER A 786 -4.64 16.78 31.37
CA SER A 786 -5.32 15.75 32.17
C SER A 786 -5.15 14.35 31.59
N VAL A 787 -5.22 14.22 30.27
CA VAL A 787 -5.03 12.95 29.57
C VAL A 787 -3.56 12.57 29.55
N SER A 788 -2.64 13.53 29.34
CA SER A 788 -1.20 13.29 29.45
C SER A 788 -0.86 12.74 30.83
N THR A 789 -1.29 13.42 31.90
CA THR A 789 -1.05 12.96 33.28
C THR A 789 -1.62 11.56 33.53
N LEU A 790 -2.78 11.25 32.96
CA LEU A 790 -3.40 9.93 33.08
C LEU A 790 -2.56 8.86 32.38
N PHE A 791 -2.17 9.07 31.13
CA PHE A 791 -1.37 8.10 30.40
C PHE A 791 0.05 7.98 30.98
N ASP A 792 0.69 9.09 31.34
CA ASP A 792 1.98 9.11 32.03
C ASP A 792 1.94 8.35 33.36
N LYS A 793 0.78 8.27 34.03
CA LYS A 793 0.62 7.47 35.26
C LYS A 793 0.66 5.96 34.98
N TYR A 794 0.12 5.50 33.86
CA TYR A 794 -0.10 4.08 33.59
C TYR A 794 0.85 3.49 32.53
N PHE A 795 1.48 4.32 31.70
CA PHE A 795 2.30 3.89 30.57
C PHE A 795 3.71 4.48 30.66
N SER A 796 4.70 3.74 30.19
CA SER A 796 6.12 4.12 30.19
C SER A 796 6.57 4.85 28.93
N ASN A 797 5.72 4.89 27.89
CA ASN A 797 6.01 5.50 26.59
C ASN A 797 6.15 7.02 26.64
N ASN A 798 6.87 7.59 25.67
CA ASN A 798 6.73 9.02 25.38
C ASN A 798 5.48 9.21 24.53
N ILE A 799 4.57 10.06 25.01
CA ILE A 799 3.30 10.30 24.33
C ILE A 799 3.16 11.75 23.88
N ARG A 800 2.41 11.95 22.80
CA ARG A 800 1.86 13.23 22.37
C ARG A 800 0.38 13.09 22.14
N ILE A 801 -0.35 14.18 22.35
CA ILE A 801 -1.81 14.15 22.30
C ILE A 801 -2.30 15.23 21.35
N VAL A 802 -3.12 14.80 20.40
CA VAL A 802 -3.95 15.69 19.58
C VAL A 802 -5.38 15.56 20.08
N LYS A 803 -5.99 16.68 20.47
CA LYS A 803 -7.37 16.75 20.91
C LYS A 803 -8.19 17.51 19.91
N PHE A 804 -9.20 16.86 19.34
CA PHE A 804 -10.20 17.48 18.50
C PHE A 804 -11.32 18.06 19.37
N GLU A 805 -11.84 19.24 19.00
CA GLU A 805 -13.09 19.76 19.57
C GLU A 805 -14.30 18.91 19.12
N HIS A 806 -14.18 18.23 17.98
CA HIS A 806 -15.19 17.29 17.51
C HIS A 806 -15.09 15.99 18.31
N THR A 807 -16.23 15.36 18.60
CA THR A 807 -16.33 14.09 19.31
C THR A 807 -17.19 13.13 18.52
N GLY A 808 -16.77 11.87 18.42
CA GLY A 808 -17.46 10.87 17.59
C GLY A 808 -17.07 10.95 16.10
N PRO A 809 -17.81 10.27 15.22
CA PRO A 809 -17.44 10.14 13.82
C PRO A 809 -17.57 11.44 13.04
N PHE A 810 -16.55 11.76 12.25
CA PHE A 810 -16.57 12.89 11.31
C PHE A 810 -17.51 12.66 10.11
N GLY A 811 -17.97 11.42 9.90
CA GLY A 811 -18.69 10.98 8.71
C GLY A 811 -17.79 10.74 7.49
N MET A 812 -16.47 10.91 7.64
CA MET A 812 -15.46 10.62 6.63
C MET A 812 -14.08 10.49 7.29
N ALA A 813 -13.15 9.82 6.61
CA ALA A 813 -11.74 9.88 6.99
C ALA A 813 -11.19 11.29 6.72
N ILE A 814 -10.49 11.86 7.71
CA ILE A 814 -9.86 13.17 7.67
C ILE A 814 -8.36 13.00 7.81
N GLU A 815 -7.59 13.46 6.82
CA GLU A 815 -6.16 13.67 7.00
C GLU A 815 -5.95 14.92 7.87
N VAL A 816 -5.02 14.83 8.82
CA VAL A 816 -4.68 15.90 9.75
C VAL A 816 -3.17 16.08 9.76
N ALA A 817 -2.72 17.31 9.49
CA ALA A 817 -1.33 17.72 9.69
C ALA A 817 -1.22 18.53 10.98
N VAL A 818 -0.29 18.20 11.88
CA VAL A 818 -0.10 18.90 13.16
C VAL A 818 1.36 19.26 13.40
N LYS A 819 1.60 20.45 13.97
CA LYS A 819 2.94 20.90 14.38
C LYS A 819 3.22 20.48 15.82
N LEU A 820 3.34 19.17 16.02
CA LEU A 820 3.69 18.61 17.33
C LEU A 820 5.19 18.71 17.59
N ASP A 821 5.53 18.94 18.86
CA ASP A 821 6.90 18.75 19.33
C ASP A 821 7.16 17.25 19.47
N LEU A 822 7.87 16.65 18.53
CA LEU A 822 8.21 15.23 18.53
C LEU A 822 9.57 14.93 19.17
N THR A 823 10.15 15.89 19.88
CA THR A 823 11.43 15.70 20.58
C THR A 823 11.34 14.51 21.53
N ASN A 824 12.34 13.62 21.47
CA ASN A 824 12.39 12.36 22.23
C ASN A 824 11.31 11.33 21.87
N MET A 825 10.64 11.45 20.72
CA MET A 825 9.82 10.37 20.16
C MET A 825 10.59 9.60 19.09
N ASN A 826 10.36 8.29 19.01
CA ASN A 826 10.72 7.49 17.85
C ASN A 826 9.78 7.82 16.68
N THR A 827 10.19 8.75 15.83
CA THR A 827 9.37 9.23 14.71
C THR A 827 9.27 8.27 13.53
N GLU A 828 10.11 7.23 13.49
CA GLU A 828 10.06 6.19 12.45
C GLU A 828 9.02 5.10 12.76
N ASN A 829 8.58 5.00 14.03
CA ASN A 829 7.60 4.02 14.49
C ASN A 829 6.62 4.64 15.50
N LEU A 830 5.76 5.54 15.02
CA LEU A 830 4.68 6.11 15.80
C LEU A 830 3.43 5.21 15.80
N TYR A 831 2.86 5.02 16.99
CA TYR A 831 1.61 4.29 17.21
C TYR A 831 0.50 5.26 17.59
N PHE A 832 -0.68 5.06 17.03
CA PHE A 832 -1.81 5.97 17.17
C PHE A 832 -2.97 5.25 17.85
N TYR A 833 -3.58 5.89 18.84
CA TYR A 833 -4.73 5.37 19.57
C TYR A 833 -5.81 6.44 19.67
N SER A 834 -7.06 6.09 19.39
CA SER A 834 -8.18 6.92 19.82
C SER A 834 -8.37 6.75 21.32
N TYR A 835 -8.72 7.82 22.03
CA TYR A 835 -9.02 7.78 23.45
C TYR A 835 -10.32 8.52 23.76
N ASP A 836 -11.27 7.78 24.34
CA ASP A 836 -12.51 8.31 24.86
C ASP A 836 -12.35 8.57 26.37
N ALA A 837 -12.30 9.85 26.73
CA ALA A 837 -12.16 10.30 28.11
C ALA A 837 -13.41 10.02 28.98
N ALA A 838 -14.58 9.82 28.37
CA ALA A 838 -15.82 9.54 29.10
C ALA A 838 -15.89 8.08 29.55
N THR A 839 -15.53 7.15 28.67
CA THR A 839 -15.52 5.70 28.95
C THR A 839 -14.16 5.21 29.48
N ASN A 840 -13.13 6.05 29.37
CA ASN A 840 -11.74 5.72 29.71
C ASN A 840 -11.18 4.52 28.92
N VAL A 841 -11.58 4.42 27.65
CA VAL A 841 -11.14 3.37 26.72
C VAL A 841 -10.23 4.01 25.67
N TYR A 842 -9.12 3.33 25.36
CA TYR A 842 -8.29 3.65 24.21
C TYR A 842 -8.27 2.48 23.23
N THR A 843 -8.30 2.78 21.94
CA THR A 843 -8.35 1.78 20.86
C THR A 843 -7.27 2.10 19.82
N PRO A 844 -6.46 1.14 19.36
CA PRO A 844 -5.51 1.38 18.28
C PRO A 844 -6.20 1.89 17.02
N ILE A 845 -5.61 2.88 16.35
CA ILE A 845 -6.04 3.32 15.04
C ILE A 845 -5.29 2.47 14.01
N ALA A 846 -6.00 1.54 13.37
CA ALA A 846 -5.43 0.71 12.31
C ALA A 846 -5.08 1.57 11.08
N ASN A 847 -3.85 1.47 10.59
CA ASN A 847 -3.34 2.17 9.40
C ASN A 847 -3.56 3.70 9.41
N PRO A 848 -2.91 4.44 10.33
CA PRO A 848 -3.05 5.90 10.41
C PRO A 848 -2.44 6.65 9.22
N MET A 849 -1.81 5.96 8.26
CA MET A 849 -1.19 6.54 7.05
C MET A 849 -0.32 7.76 7.37
N TYR A 850 0.53 7.65 8.40
CA TYR A 850 1.25 8.80 8.94
C TYR A 850 2.57 9.05 8.21
N TYR A 851 2.97 10.32 8.16
CA TYR A 851 4.29 10.74 7.69
C TYR A 851 4.64 12.12 8.27
N ILE A 852 5.91 12.52 8.22
CA ILE A 852 6.34 13.85 8.65
C ILE A 852 6.82 14.63 7.43
N ASP A 853 6.26 15.80 7.19
CA ASP A 853 6.63 16.63 6.04
C ASP A 853 7.97 17.36 6.25
N THR A 854 8.52 17.96 5.18
CA THR A 854 9.78 18.71 5.25
C THR A 854 9.72 19.94 6.16
N ASN A 855 8.51 20.39 6.53
CA ASN A 855 8.30 21.49 7.46
C ASN A 855 8.10 20.99 8.90
N GLY A 856 8.23 19.68 9.14
CA GLY A 856 8.08 19.00 10.42
C GLY A 856 6.65 18.98 10.95
N TYR A 857 5.64 18.90 10.08
CA TYR A 857 4.27 18.57 10.45
C TYR A 857 4.08 17.06 10.42
N LEU A 858 3.47 16.50 11.47
CA LEU A 858 3.03 15.11 11.48
C LEU A 858 1.66 15.02 10.81
N HIS A 859 1.60 14.29 9.70
CA HIS A 859 0.38 13.92 9.00
C HIS A 859 -0.11 12.57 9.49
N PHE A 860 -1.42 12.40 9.63
CA PHE A 860 -2.07 11.11 9.92
C PHE A 860 -3.57 11.20 9.60
N THR A 861 -4.22 10.05 9.44
CA THR A 861 -5.64 9.95 9.07
C THR A 861 -6.48 9.45 10.25
N VAL A 862 -7.64 10.07 10.46
CA VAL A 862 -8.61 9.70 11.51
C VAL A 862 -10.05 9.75 10.99
N SER A 863 -10.88 8.83 11.47
CA SER A 863 -12.33 8.82 11.15
C SER A 863 -13.20 9.33 12.30
N ASN A 864 -12.65 9.37 13.52
CA ASN A 864 -13.31 9.82 14.73
C ASN A 864 -12.56 10.99 15.37
N GLY A 865 -13.31 11.96 15.89
CA GLY A 865 -12.80 13.01 16.78
C GLY A 865 -12.55 12.50 18.20
N GLY A 866 -12.29 13.40 19.13
CA GLY A 866 -11.88 13.09 20.50
C GLY A 866 -10.39 13.27 20.72
N HIS A 867 -9.76 12.37 21.48
CA HIS A 867 -8.32 12.42 21.71
C HIS A 867 -7.63 11.37 20.84
N VAL A 868 -6.51 11.76 20.23
CA VAL A 868 -5.57 10.86 19.59
C VAL A 868 -4.28 10.88 20.39
N ILE A 869 -3.92 9.70 20.90
CA ILE A 869 -2.67 9.45 21.62
C ILE A 869 -1.67 8.92 20.60
N ILE A 870 -0.54 9.59 20.53
CA ILE A 870 0.57 9.25 19.64
C ILE A 870 1.70 8.81 20.54
N SER A 871 2.17 7.59 20.35
CA SER A 871 3.16 6.92 21.20
C SER A 871 4.36 6.52 20.36
N ASP A 872 5.56 6.58 20.94
CA ASP A 872 6.83 6.17 20.30
C ASP A 872 7.08 4.66 20.30
N GLY A 873 6.02 3.88 20.52
CA GLY A 873 5.97 2.43 20.58
C GLY A 873 4.57 1.96 20.99
N PRO A 874 4.29 0.64 20.98
CA PRO A 874 3.06 0.12 21.56
C PRO A 874 2.92 0.57 23.01
N LEU A 875 1.72 0.98 23.43
CA LEU A 875 1.48 1.41 24.81
C LEU A 875 1.82 0.30 25.81
N ALA A 876 2.89 0.51 26.58
CA ALA A 876 3.43 -0.43 27.55
C ALA A 876 3.11 0.04 28.98
N ARG A 877 2.44 -0.81 29.76
CA ARG A 877 2.06 -0.47 31.14
C ARG A 877 3.28 -0.39 32.05
N LYS A 878 3.24 0.54 32.99
CA LYS A 878 4.20 0.67 34.10
C LYS A 878 4.04 -0.41 35.15
#